data_AF-A0A9W9ZHU8-F1
#
_entry.id   AF-A0A9W9ZHU8-F1
#
_cell.length_a   1.000
_cell.length_b   1.000
_cell.length_c   1.000
_cell.angle_alpha   90.00
_cell.angle_beta   90.00
_cell.angle_gamma   90.00
#
_symmetry.space_group_name_H-M   'P 1'
#
loop_
_entity.id
_entity.type
_entity.pdbx_description
1 polymer ?
#
loop_
_entity_poly.entity_id
_entity_poly.type
_entity_poly.pdbx_seq_one_letter_code
_entity_poly.pdbx_strand_id
1 'polypeptide(L)'
;MCQQIVPRLTAKKQQLGIFFVLDYEYVDDRCSSAHPCSVSGRSTQNAKALELKCKLQQLQYNPTMFCSSTVAAVALLAIIPCLVFSAEMPNLQPGDDAPPFVLQEQLSPPNQALLKYNRTANDSNIHGPIVFLAFTNGSGFLERLFSDLQELLEYSPDNTNYIFLFYGDSSPTVGTYRVQHSDLLLKKFRENLAAYYLEKSWRKSSRARRFPGDRRMSSPQEFQNSWNRRVHFATFPVSTLGNWIPRVLSQWYCSGHGCGFDQIVIEHDNGSIHVVSKRLDARYDWLPSPNTLAKYGHLLMVFVGDACDANKFTNVVDGKLALVSMEGEKCSYFTKVQNCEKNGALGVVVYPPRSQGLIDMNCNGSECNTQLNIPASMIPYEVGYRQKTETNLYVRYQTTPSDTFLFGIDGEGKVEEAGWLLYPSMRFLAYQAQWFNYKTQLLKKLTTGDAVVINVFNHTTMQGPNGITATVGLPSIDDIQRYEHVELDFSLSCPGSRDMSCAKWDHVVQLYVCCNAASELCGLELGRWITAFRRGIGHWLTPVKPLIPLLQTAGSSSPNRCKFTMKTVPWAMAWVSSLNIRLVNKIQVLPNMFCKYKTFRSMEQTIVPFQVVPLFRGGTFDKNYNSNYTPVAFNPPRGTNNKVKLVAIITGHGSDNNNCAEFCVTSHHFVVNNKQSYTRVF
;
A
#
# COMPACT_ATOMS: atom_id res chain seq x y z
N MET A 1 22.67 11.63 -11.44
CA MET A 1 23.18 10.74 -10.37
C MET A 1 22.14 9.70 -10.00
N CYS A 2 22.20 8.52 -10.60
CA CYS A 2 21.66 7.26 -10.08
C CYS A 2 22.28 6.17 -10.96
N GLN A 3 23.50 5.74 -10.60
CA GLN A 3 24.05 4.51 -11.13
C GLN A 3 23.07 3.39 -10.79
N GLN A 4 22.61 2.68 -11.82
CA GLN A 4 22.07 1.34 -11.66
C GLN A 4 23.22 0.43 -11.20
N ILE A 5 23.45 0.44 -9.90
CA ILE A 5 23.95 -0.74 -9.21
C ILE A 5 22.71 -1.21 -8.45
N VAL A 6 21.94 -2.10 -9.09
CA VAL A 6 21.35 -3.17 -8.30
C VAL A 6 22.56 -3.82 -7.66
N PRO A 7 22.80 -3.70 -6.34
CA PRO A 7 23.77 -4.59 -5.77
C PRO A 7 23.19 -5.96 -6.04
N ARG A 8 23.85 -6.76 -6.89
CA ARG A 8 23.72 -8.20 -6.83
C ARG A 8 24.03 -8.53 -5.37
N LEU A 9 23.01 -8.61 -4.53
CA LEU A 9 23.09 -9.24 -3.23
C LEU A 9 23.25 -10.72 -3.56
N THR A 10 24.51 -11.09 -3.80
CA THR A 10 24.99 -12.47 -3.91
C THR A 10 24.81 -13.24 -2.60
N ALA A 11 24.30 -12.60 -1.54
CA ALA A 11 23.93 -13.24 -0.29
C ALA A 11 22.52 -13.85 -0.37
N LYS A 12 22.45 -15.04 -0.97
CA LYS A 12 21.31 -15.97 -0.84
C LYS A 12 21.06 -16.24 0.64
N LYS A 13 19.92 -15.83 1.18
CA LYS A 13 19.56 -16.10 2.59
C LYS A 13 18.06 -16.29 2.72
N GLN A 14 17.64 -17.43 3.23
CA GLN A 14 16.35 -17.59 3.86
C GLN A 14 16.51 -17.24 5.34
N GLN A 15 15.75 -16.29 5.87
CA GLN A 15 15.78 -15.99 7.29
C GLN A 15 14.64 -16.72 7.98
N LEU A 16 14.95 -17.60 8.94
CA LEU A 16 13.97 -18.26 9.78
C LEU A 16 14.24 -18.03 11.26
N GLY A 17 13.18 -17.79 12.01
CA GLY A 17 13.10 -18.07 13.43
C GLY A 17 12.03 -19.15 13.62
N ILE A 18 12.45 -20.37 13.94
CA ILE A 18 11.54 -21.47 14.25
C ILE A 18 11.69 -21.86 15.71
N PHE A 19 10.57 -21.96 16.40
CA PHE A 19 10.48 -22.26 17.82
C PHE A 19 9.42 -23.32 18.08
N PHE A 20 9.67 -24.21 19.04
CA PHE A 20 8.56 -24.85 19.75
C PHE A 20 8.09 -23.93 20.87
N VAL A 21 6.78 -23.81 21.01
CA VAL A 21 6.10 -23.13 22.11
C VAL A 21 5.34 -24.18 22.90
N LEU A 22 5.62 -24.23 24.20
CA LEU A 22 5.03 -25.18 25.13
C LEU A 22 3.97 -24.48 25.95
N ASP A 23 2.83 -25.13 26.08
CA ASP A 23 1.56 -24.56 26.50
C ASP A 23 1.02 -25.35 27.70
N TYR A 24 0.57 -24.67 28.76
CA TYR A 24 -0.05 -25.28 29.95
C TYR A 24 -1.41 -24.65 30.28
N GLU A 25 -2.21 -25.36 31.08
CA GLU A 25 -3.49 -24.84 31.62
C GLU A 25 -3.23 -24.08 32.91
N TYR A 26 -3.68 -22.83 32.98
CA TYR A 26 -3.56 -22.02 34.18
C TYR A 26 -4.52 -22.53 35.26
N VAL A 27 -3.99 -22.94 36.43
CA VAL A 27 -4.77 -23.34 37.62
C VAL A 27 -4.35 -22.42 38.77
N ASP A 28 -5.30 -21.72 39.42
CA ASP A 28 -5.01 -20.94 40.64
C ASP A 28 -4.86 -21.91 41.81
N ASP A 29 -3.64 -22.05 42.34
CA ASP A 29 -3.29 -22.99 43.41
C ASP A 29 -3.97 -22.70 44.77
N ARG A 30 -4.80 -21.65 44.87
CA ARG A 30 -5.51 -21.29 46.11
C ARG A 30 -6.77 -22.11 46.40
N CYS A 31 -7.12 -23.08 45.56
CA CYS A 31 -8.35 -23.88 45.71
C CYS A 31 -8.16 -25.28 46.31
N SER A 32 -6.96 -25.65 46.78
CA SER A 32 -6.67 -27.03 47.23
C SER A 32 -6.84 -27.28 48.74
N SER A 33 -7.37 -26.33 49.53
CA SER A 33 -7.62 -26.52 50.96
C SER A 33 -8.98 -26.00 51.44
N ALA A 34 -10.04 -26.81 51.31
CA ALA A 34 -11.24 -26.66 52.13
C ALA A 34 -12.01 -27.98 52.24
N HIS A 35 -12.05 -28.54 53.45
CA HIS A 35 -12.95 -29.61 53.86
C HIS A 35 -14.42 -29.13 53.89
N PRO A 36 -15.41 -30.03 53.75
CA PRO A 36 -16.81 -29.66 53.60
C PRO A 36 -17.48 -29.34 54.94
N CYS A 37 -18.07 -28.15 55.07
CA CYS A 37 -19.04 -27.83 56.12
C CYS A 37 -20.44 -27.66 55.53
N SER A 38 -21.39 -28.32 56.16
CA SER A 38 -22.82 -28.42 55.86
C SER A 38 -23.65 -27.28 56.48
N VAL A 39 -24.65 -26.78 55.71
CA VAL A 39 -26.03 -26.30 56.05
C VAL A 39 -26.17 -25.26 57.19
N SER A 40 -26.74 -24.04 57.02
CA SER A 40 -28.20 -23.74 57.02
C SER A 40 -28.53 -22.21 56.92
N GLY A 41 -29.67 -21.83 56.30
CA GLY A 41 -30.58 -20.79 56.85
C GLY A 41 -30.72 -19.38 56.19
N ARG A 42 -31.92 -19.11 55.62
CA ARG A 42 -32.81 -17.89 55.59
C ARG A 42 -32.25 -16.52 56.10
N SER A 43 -32.66 -15.29 55.67
CA SER A 43 -33.77 -14.73 54.85
C SER A 43 -33.61 -13.20 54.58
N THR A 44 -34.47 -12.66 53.69
CA THR A 44 -35.15 -11.32 53.63
C THR A 44 -34.45 -9.98 53.29
N GLN A 45 -35.00 -9.32 52.23
CA GLN A 45 -35.42 -7.89 52.05
C GLN A 45 -34.35 -6.76 52.18
N ASN A 46 -34.27 -5.69 51.37
CA ASN A 46 -35.29 -4.75 50.86
C ASN A 46 -34.76 -3.89 49.67
N ALA A 47 -35.68 -3.36 48.88
CA ALA A 47 -35.49 -2.39 47.79
C ALA A 47 -35.68 -0.93 48.25
N LYS A 48 -35.12 0.05 47.49
CA LYS A 48 -35.78 1.33 47.17
C LYS A 48 -35.02 2.12 46.09
N ALA A 49 -35.81 2.81 45.26
CA ALA A 49 -35.46 3.57 44.05
C ALA A 49 -35.99 5.03 44.15
N LEU A 50 -35.83 5.79 43.05
CA LEU A 50 -36.37 7.12 42.66
C LEU A 50 -35.50 8.36 42.99
N GLU A 51 -35.48 9.47 42.23
CA GLU A 51 -35.80 9.83 40.82
C GLU A 51 -35.44 11.33 40.63
N LEU A 52 -35.35 11.75 39.36
CA LEU A 52 -35.03 13.08 38.80
C LEU A 52 -36.07 14.19 39.05
N LYS A 53 -35.65 15.48 38.96
CA LYS A 53 -36.46 16.58 38.34
C LYS A 53 -35.66 17.86 38.02
N CYS A 54 -35.88 18.41 36.82
CA CYS A 54 -35.44 19.72 36.30
C CYS A 54 -36.36 20.88 36.72
N LYS A 55 -35.85 22.14 36.70
CA LYS A 55 -36.49 23.30 36.01
C LYS A 55 -35.63 24.59 35.97
N LEU A 56 -35.86 25.32 34.88
CA LEU A 56 -35.33 26.62 34.41
C LEU A 56 -35.86 27.86 35.16
N GLN A 57 -35.17 29.01 34.98
CA GLN A 57 -35.60 30.44 34.88
C GLN A 57 -34.58 31.36 35.60
N GLN A 58 -34.27 32.62 35.26
CA GLN A 58 -34.59 33.55 34.16
C GLN A 58 -33.60 34.75 34.25
N LEU A 59 -33.42 35.46 33.14
CA LEU A 59 -32.74 36.76 32.99
C LEU A 59 -33.47 37.90 33.72
N GLN A 60 -32.73 38.88 34.23
CA GLN A 60 -33.18 40.27 34.30
C GLN A 60 -32.01 41.28 34.31
N TYR A 61 -32.24 42.38 33.60
CA TYR A 61 -31.34 43.47 33.20
C TYR A 61 -31.97 44.77 33.71
N ASN A 62 -31.21 45.71 34.30
CA ASN A 62 -31.36 47.18 34.12
C ASN A 62 -30.46 48.05 35.05
N PRO A 63 -30.28 49.36 34.77
CA PRO A 63 -28.96 49.99 34.62
C PRO A 63 -28.77 51.27 35.47
N THR A 64 -27.64 51.97 35.31
CA THR A 64 -27.48 53.37 35.76
C THR A 64 -26.69 54.24 34.78
N MET A 65 -27.18 55.48 34.64
CA MET A 65 -26.79 56.61 33.78
C MET A 65 -25.49 57.31 34.21
N PHE A 66 -24.85 58.03 33.28
CA PHE A 66 -24.62 59.49 33.39
C PHE A 66 -24.32 60.13 32.02
N CYS A 67 -24.93 61.30 31.77
CA CYS A 67 -24.86 62.15 30.58
C CYS A 67 -23.62 63.07 30.55
N SER A 68 -23.18 63.47 29.34
CA SER A 68 -23.14 64.88 28.92
C SER A 68 -22.71 65.06 27.44
N SER A 69 -23.51 65.88 26.75
CA SER A 69 -23.43 66.61 25.46
C SER A 69 -22.03 67.04 24.96
N THR A 70 -21.72 67.28 23.67
CA THR A 70 -22.48 67.77 22.49
C THR A 70 -21.58 67.74 21.23
N VAL A 71 -22.19 67.92 20.05
CA VAL A 71 -21.66 68.43 18.76
C VAL A 71 -21.53 67.41 17.60
N ALA A 72 -22.60 67.42 16.80
CA ALA A 72 -22.68 67.47 15.34
C ALA A 72 -21.87 66.49 14.47
N ALA A 73 -22.64 65.67 13.76
CA ALA A 73 -22.25 64.78 12.68
C ALA A 73 -21.67 65.52 11.46
N VAL A 74 -20.49 65.12 11.00
CA VAL A 74 -20.06 65.22 9.60
C VAL A 74 -19.15 64.04 9.27
N ALA A 75 -19.57 63.24 8.29
CA ALA A 75 -18.78 62.38 7.41
C ALA A 75 -17.69 61.47 8.02
N LEU A 76 -18.05 60.21 8.30
CA LEU A 76 -17.12 59.06 8.27
C LEU A 76 -17.89 57.77 7.95
N LEU A 77 -18.58 57.79 6.80
CA LEU A 77 -18.98 56.58 6.06
C LEU A 77 -17.89 56.30 5.01
N ALA A 78 -16.73 55.88 5.47
CA ALA A 78 -15.71 55.27 4.61
C ALA A 78 -14.75 54.49 5.50
N ILE A 79 -14.44 53.25 5.10
CA ILE A 79 -13.51 52.32 5.75
C ILE A 79 -14.15 51.52 6.90
N ILE A 80 -15.19 50.75 6.58
CA ILE A 80 -15.21 49.37 7.08
C ILE A 80 -14.13 48.67 6.23
N PRO A 81 -13.01 48.19 6.80
CA PRO A 81 -12.20 47.26 6.06
C PRO A 81 -13.10 46.05 5.83
N CYS A 82 -13.50 45.83 4.58
CA CYS A 82 -13.87 44.51 4.13
C CYS A 82 -12.66 43.64 4.46
N LEU A 83 -12.70 42.99 5.63
CA LEU A 83 -11.96 41.77 5.88
C LEU A 83 -12.54 40.76 4.89
N VAL A 84 -12.07 40.86 3.65
CA VAL A 84 -12.04 39.73 2.74
C VAL A 84 -11.14 38.76 3.47
N PHE A 85 -11.75 37.86 4.26
CA PHE A 85 -11.14 36.59 4.56
C PHE A 85 -10.98 35.92 3.20
N SER A 86 -9.87 36.23 2.52
CA SER A 86 -9.33 35.32 1.54
C SER A 86 -8.99 34.10 2.38
N ALA A 87 -9.91 33.14 2.44
CA ALA A 87 -9.61 31.86 3.07
C ALA A 87 -8.45 31.30 2.27
N GLU A 88 -7.23 31.48 2.78
CA GLU A 88 -6.04 30.93 2.17
C GLU A 88 -6.30 29.45 1.92
N MET A 89 -6.14 29.01 0.67
CA MET A 89 -6.33 27.60 0.35
C MET A 89 -5.37 26.78 1.22
N PRO A 90 -5.87 25.81 2.00
CA PRO A 90 -5.04 25.12 2.98
C PRO A 90 -3.91 24.36 2.29
N ASN A 91 -2.70 24.49 2.83
CA ASN A 91 -1.51 23.81 2.35
C ASN A 91 -1.42 22.40 2.94
N LEU A 92 -2.35 21.53 2.53
CA LEU A 92 -2.57 20.21 3.11
C LEU A 92 -1.33 19.31 3.01
N GLN A 93 -1.00 18.67 4.12
CA GLN A 93 -0.03 17.58 4.22
C GLN A 93 -0.74 16.22 4.26
N PRO A 94 -0.05 15.14 3.87
CA PRO A 94 -0.54 13.79 4.13
C PRO A 94 -0.85 13.60 5.62
N GLY A 95 -2.03 13.08 5.93
CA GLY A 95 -2.55 12.91 7.30
C GLY A 95 -3.44 14.05 7.81
N ASP A 96 -3.53 15.19 7.11
CA ASP A 96 -4.44 16.28 7.47
C ASP A 96 -5.91 15.93 7.18
N ASP A 97 -6.86 16.49 7.93
CA ASP A 97 -8.29 16.33 7.63
C ASP A 97 -8.63 16.95 6.27
N ALA A 98 -9.32 16.17 5.43
CA ALA A 98 -9.78 16.62 4.13
C ALA A 98 -10.88 17.71 4.31
N PRO A 99 -10.68 18.92 3.77
CA PRO A 99 -11.74 19.92 3.81
C PRO A 99 -12.95 19.49 2.96
N PRO A 100 -14.16 19.99 3.24
CA PRO A 100 -15.32 19.73 2.41
C PRO A 100 -15.09 20.14 0.94
N PHE A 101 -15.73 19.43 0.01
CA PHE A 101 -15.74 19.81 -1.40
C PHE A 101 -17.07 19.49 -2.06
N VAL A 102 -17.36 20.25 -3.13
CA VAL A 102 -18.46 19.96 -4.05
C VAL A 102 -17.89 19.88 -5.46
N LEU A 103 -18.22 18.82 -6.17
CA LEU A 103 -17.89 18.62 -7.59
C LEU A 103 -19.17 18.41 -8.38
N GLN A 104 -19.18 18.83 -9.64
CA GLN A 104 -20.21 18.40 -10.58
C GLN A 104 -19.74 17.11 -11.25
N GLU A 105 -20.59 16.09 -11.22
CA GLU A 105 -20.32 14.77 -11.81
C GLU A 105 -21.22 14.46 -13.00
N GLN A 106 -20.67 13.72 -13.95
CA GLN A 106 -21.39 13.20 -15.12
C GLN A 106 -21.97 11.82 -14.80
N LEU A 107 -23.30 11.71 -14.68
CA LEU A 107 -23.98 10.44 -14.44
C LEU A 107 -24.22 9.69 -15.76
N SER A 108 -24.79 10.37 -16.74
CA SER A 108 -25.07 9.88 -18.10
C SER A 108 -25.36 11.08 -18.99
N PRO A 109 -24.87 11.19 -20.22
CA PRO A 109 -25.25 12.32 -21.08
C PRO A 109 -26.78 12.39 -21.26
N PRO A 110 -27.47 13.52 -20.98
CA PRO A 110 -26.99 14.83 -20.49
C PRO A 110 -27.10 15.07 -18.97
N ASN A 111 -27.55 14.08 -18.19
CA ASN A 111 -27.76 14.13 -16.74
C ASN A 111 -26.46 14.30 -15.93
N GLN A 112 -26.49 15.28 -15.03
CA GLN A 112 -25.40 15.64 -14.11
C GLN A 112 -25.92 15.67 -12.67
N ALA A 113 -25.03 15.48 -11.71
CA ALA A 113 -25.33 15.61 -10.29
C ALA A 113 -24.23 16.37 -9.54
N LEU A 114 -24.50 16.70 -8.28
CA LEU A 114 -23.50 17.28 -7.38
C LEU A 114 -22.98 16.20 -6.44
N LEU A 115 -21.67 15.99 -6.46
CA LEU A 115 -20.96 15.15 -5.51
C LEU A 115 -20.46 16.02 -4.36
N LYS A 116 -20.93 15.76 -3.14
CA LYS A 116 -20.69 16.55 -1.94
C LYS A 116 -19.99 15.70 -0.88
N TYR A 117 -18.75 16.02 -0.59
CA TYR A 117 -18.02 15.45 0.52
C TYR A 117 -17.98 16.44 1.68
N ASN A 118 -18.44 15.98 2.84
CA ASN A 118 -18.23 16.66 4.11
C ASN A 118 -18.26 15.62 5.22
N ARG A 119 -17.14 15.45 5.94
CA ARG A 119 -17.01 14.44 7.00
C ARG A 119 -18.04 14.61 8.12
N THR A 120 -18.37 15.86 8.47
CA THR A 120 -19.17 16.18 9.67
C THR A 120 -20.61 16.58 9.35
N ALA A 121 -20.96 16.82 8.08
CA ALA A 121 -22.28 17.28 7.71
C ALA A 121 -23.16 16.16 7.13
N ASN A 122 -24.45 16.21 7.47
CA ASN A 122 -25.44 15.24 7.03
C ASN A 122 -25.83 15.39 5.54
N ASP A 123 -25.43 16.48 4.87
CA ASP A 123 -25.72 16.72 3.46
C ASP A 123 -24.67 16.14 2.49
N SER A 124 -23.65 15.46 3.03
CA SER A 124 -22.70 14.70 2.23
C SER A 124 -23.38 13.48 1.59
N ASN A 125 -23.09 13.24 0.32
CA ASN A 125 -23.64 12.11 -0.45
C ASN A 125 -22.57 11.12 -0.94
N ILE A 126 -21.32 11.31 -0.50
CA ILE A 126 -20.20 10.38 -0.71
C ILE A 126 -19.56 10.09 0.64
N HIS A 127 -19.42 8.80 0.97
CA HIS A 127 -18.91 8.35 2.26
C HIS A 127 -17.90 7.22 2.07
N GLY A 128 -17.03 7.05 3.07
CA GLY A 128 -15.94 6.09 3.03
C GLY A 128 -14.72 6.62 2.29
N PRO A 129 -13.71 5.76 2.05
CA PRO A 129 -12.49 6.15 1.37
C PRO A 129 -12.73 6.63 -0.06
N ILE A 130 -11.90 7.56 -0.53
CA ILE A 130 -11.97 8.16 -1.86
C ILE A 130 -10.58 8.12 -2.51
N VAL A 131 -10.49 7.65 -3.74
CA VAL A 131 -9.26 7.69 -4.56
C VAL A 131 -9.49 8.63 -5.74
N PHE A 132 -8.61 9.61 -5.91
CA PHE A 132 -8.68 10.59 -6.99
C PHE A 132 -7.63 10.29 -8.04
N LEU A 133 -8.04 10.18 -9.31
CA LEU A 133 -7.11 10.07 -10.44
C LEU A 133 -7.39 11.19 -11.46
N ALA A 134 -6.41 12.07 -11.68
CA ALA A 134 -6.46 13.13 -12.67
C ALA A 134 -5.83 12.68 -14.00
N PHE A 135 -6.67 12.55 -15.03
CA PHE A 135 -6.27 12.13 -16.36
C PHE A 135 -5.73 13.29 -17.21
N THR A 136 -4.78 13.00 -18.09
CA THR A 136 -4.38 13.88 -19.19
C THR A 136 -3.91 13.05 -20.39
N ASN A 137 -4.23 13.53 -21.59
CA ASN A 137 -3.80 12.91 -22.84
C ASN A 137 -2.31 13.18 -23.14
N GLY A 138 -1.66 14.07 -22.40
CA GLY A 138 -0.23 14.36 -22.51
C GLY A 138 0.68 13.25 -21.97
N SER A 139 0.14 12.28 -21.24
CA SER A 139 0.90 11.16 -20.66
C SER A 139 0.56 9.85 -21.36
N GLY A 140 1.57 9.23 -22.00
CA GLY A 140 1.42 7.90 -22.60
C GLY A 140 1.15 6.81 -21.55
N PHE A 141 1.67 7.01 -20.34
CA PHE A 141 1.40 6.18 -19.18
C PHE A 141 -0.08 6.20 -18.78
N LEU A 142 -0.68 7.39 -18.61
CA LEU A 142 -2.10 7.50 -18.25
C LEU A 142 -3.01 7.02 -19.37
N GLU A 143 -2.67 7.27 -20.63
CA GLU A 143 -3.43 6.74 -21.77
C GLU A 143 -3.53 5.21 -21.71
N ARG A 144 -2.40 4.52 -21.51
CA ARG A 144 -2.38 3.07 -21.37
C ARG A 144 -3.11 2.62 -20.11
N LEU A 145 -2.91 3.30 -18.98
CA LEU A 145 -3.55 2.94 -17.71
C LEU A 145 -5.09 3.00 -17.83
N PHE A 146 -5.65 4.00 -18.50
CA PHE A 146 -7.09 4.10 -18.75
C PHE A 146 -7.61 3.20 -19.87
N SER A 147 -6.75 2.51 -20.63
CA SER A 147 -7.20 1.60 -21.70
C SER A 147 -7.72 0.26 -21.17
N ASP A 148 -7.36 -0.13 -19.95
CA ASP A 148 -7.74 -1.39 -19.34
C ASP A 148 -8.19 -1.16 -17.89
N LEU A 149 -9.50 -1.27 -17.69
CA LEU A 149 -10.14 -1.03 -16.40
C LEU A 149 -10.49 -2.34 -15.68
N GLN A 150 -10.23 -3.50 -16.29
CA GLN A 150 -10.63 -4.79 -15.77
C GLN A 150 -10.01 -5.07 -14.40
N GLU A 151 -8.76 -4.68 -14.20
CA GLU A 151 -8.06 -4.87 -12.91
C GLU A 151 -8.66 -4.04 -11.78
N LEU A 152 -9.20 -2.84 -12.08
CA LEU A 152 -9.97 -2.08 -11.09
C LEU A 152 -11.20 -2.89 -10.67
N LEU A 153 -11.93 -3.42 -11.65
CA LEU A 153 -13.16 -4.17 -11.40
C LEU A 153 -12.95 -5.47 -10.63
N GLU A 154 -11.80 -6.13 -10.82
CA GLU A 154 -11.45 -7.40 -10.17
C GLU A 154 -11.00 -7.22 -8.71
N TYR A 155 -10.19 -6.18 -8.44
CA TYR A 155 -9.45 -6.07 -7.17
C TYR A 155 -10.00 -4.99 -6.23
N SER A 156 -10.86 -4.09 -6.68
CA SER A 156 -11.38 -3.02 -5.84
C SER A 156 -12.35 -3.53 -4.77
N PRO A 157 -12.26 -3.01 -3.53
CA PRO A 157 -13.25 -3.30 -2.49
C PRO A 157 -14.57 -2.57 -2.74
N ASP A 158 -15.65 -3.01 -2.09
CA ASP A 158 -17.03 -2.55 -2.33
C ASP A 158 -17.39 -1.18 -1.71
N ASN A 159 -16.57 -0.64 -0.81
CA ASN A 159 -16.89 0.55 -0.01
C ASN A 159 -15.95 1.75 -0.29
N THR A 160 -15.16 1.69 -1.34
CA THR A 160 -14.29 2.80 -1.78
C THR A 160 -14.88 3.47 -3.01
N ASN A 161 -14.76 4.79 -3.06
CA ASN A 161 -15.17 5.63 -4.19
C ASN A 161 -13.95 6.04 -5.02
N TYR A 162 -14.15 6.19 -6.33
CA TYR A 162 -13.15 6.62 -7.29
C TYR A 162 -13.66 7.87 -7.98
N ILE A 163 -12.89 8.96 -7.89
CA ILE A 163 -13.21 10.22 -8.55
C ILE A 163 -12.17 10.46 -9.65
N PHE A 164 -12.62 10.39 -10.89
CA PHE A 164 -11.83 10.69 -12.07
C PHE A 164 -11.93 12.18 -12.39
N LEU A 165 -10.78 12.85 -12.37
CA LEU A 165 -10.59 14.24 -12.74
C LEU A 165 -9.87 14.31 -14.09
N PHE A 166 -9.74 15.51 -14.67
CA PHE A 166 -8.94 15.71 -15.87
C PHE A 166 -8.23 17.07 -15.85
N TYR A 167 -6.99 17.11 -16.33
CA TYR A 167 -6.32 18.36 -16.68
C TYR A 167 -6.90 18.85 -18.01
N GLY A 168 -7.34 20.10 -18.06
CA GLY A 168 -7.86 20.68 -19.30
C GLY A 168 -6.75 20.88 -20.34
N ASP A 169 -7.06 20.69 -21.62
CA ASP A 169 -6.21 21.17 -22.71
C ASP A 169 -6.29 22.70 -22.78
N SER A 170 -5.18 23.37 -23.15
CA SER A 170 -5.05 24.82 -23.24
C SER A 170 -5.93 25.41 -24.36
N SER A 171 -7.25 25.46 -24.16
CA SER A 171 -8.21 26.12 -25.05
C SER A 171 -9.14 27.03 -24.25
N PRO A 172 -9.30 28.31 -24.63
CA PRO A 172 -9.91 29.35 -23.79
C PRO A 172 -11.45 29.31 -23.73
N THR A 173 -12.13 28.40 -24.43
CA THR A 173 -13.60 28.37 -24.49
C THR A 173 -14.18 27.20 -23.70
N VAL A 174 -14.62 27.52 -22.47
CA VAL A 174 -15.05 26.55 -21.46
C VAL A 174 -16.40 25.87 -21.83
N GLY A 175 -17.22 26.35 -22.76
CA GLY A 175 -18.63 25.92 -22.92
C GLY A 175 -18.89 24.57 -23.63
N THR A 176 -18.19 24.28 -24.72
CA THR A 176 -18.49 23.14 -25.63
C THR A 176 -17.53 21.95 -25.48
N TYR A 177 -16.32 22.18 -24.94
CA TYR A 177 -15.36 21.13 -24.59
C TYR A 177 -15.66 20.43 -23.23
N ARG A 178 -16.46 21.08 -22.36
CA ARG A 178 -16.88 20.64 -21.00
C ARG A 178 -17.37 19.19 -20.91
N VAL A 179 -17.99 18.70 -21.98
CA VAL A 179 -18.76 17.45 -22.00
C VAL A 179 -17.97 16.31 -22.67
N GLN A 180 -17.02 16.60 -23.57
CA GLN A 180 -16.38 15.57 -24.40
C GLN A 180 -15.40 14.65 -23.65
N HIS A 181 -14.55 15.18 -22.77
CA HIS A 181 -13.56 14.35 -22.06
C HIS A 181 -14.19 13.50 -20.95
N SER A 182 -15.07 14.09 -20.14
CA SER A 182 -15.83 13.34 -19.14
C SER A 182 -16.71 12.27 -19.78
N ASP A 183 -17.37 12.58 -20.90
CA ASP A 183 -18.19 11.62 -21.62
C ASP A 183 -17.36 10.50 -22.24
N LEU A 184 -16.17 10.82 -22.78
CA LEU A 184 -15.26 9.81 -23.32
C LEU A 184 -14.78 8.85 -22.23
N LEU A 185 -14.36 9.37 -21.08
CA LEU A 185 -13.92 8.56 -19.93
C LEU A 185 -15.07 7.70 -19.39
N LEU A 186 -16.25 8.29 -19.23
CA LEU A 186 -17.45 7.59 -18.77
C LEU A 186 -17.88 6.49 -19.77
N LYS A 187 -17.89 6.80 -21.07
CA LYS A 187 -18.20 5.84 -22.13
C LYS A 187 -17.24 4.66 -22.08
N LYS A 188 -15.92 4.94 -22.03
CA LYS A 188 -14.88 3.92 -21.95
C LYS A 188 -15.03 3.05 -20.71
N PHE A 189 -15.35 3.64 -19.57
CA PHE A 189 -15.64 2.90 -18.33
C PHE A 189 -16.84 1.96 -18.49
N ARG A 190 -17.96 2.45 -19.05
CA ARG A 190 -19.17 1.64 -19.25
C ARG A 190 -18.94 0.48 -20.23
N GLU A 191 -18.18 0.71 -21.30
CA GLU A 191 -17.80 -0.34 -22.26
C GLU A 191 -16.97 -1.44 -21.59
N ASN A 192 -15.95 -1.07 -20.80
CA ASN A 192 -15.14 -2.02 -20.04
C ASN A 192 -15.97 -2.77 -18.99
N LEU A 193 -16.87 -2.07 -18.29
CA LEU A 193 -17.75 -2.66 -17.28
C LEU A 193 -18.68 -3.72 -17.88
N ALA A 194 -19.26 -3.44 -19.05
CA ALA A 194 -20.11 -4.38 -19.78
C ALA A 194 -19.30 -5.59 -20.28
N ALA A 195 -18.13 -5.36 -20.89
CA ALA A 195 -17.25 -6.41 -21.37
C ALA A 195 -16.80 -7.36 -20.24
N TYR A 196 -16.41 -6.80 -19.09
CA TYR A 196 -16.01 -7.57 -17.91
C TYR A 196 -17.14 -8.45 -17.37
N TYR A 197 -18.36 -7.89 -17.23
CA TYR A 197 -19.52 -8.65 -16.76
C TYR A 197 -19.81 -9.84 -17.67
N LEU A 198 -19.81 -9.61 -18.99
CA LEU A 198 -20.00 -10.67 -19.97
C LEU A 198 -18.94 -11.76 -19.79
N GLU A 199 -17.66 -11.42 -19.81
CA GLU A 199 -16.56 -12.40 -19.69
C GLU A 199 -16.69 -13.26 -18.41
N LYS A 200 -16.96 -12.64 -17.25
CA LYS A 200 -17.14 -13.35 -15.98
C LYS A 200 -18.37 -14.26 -15.98
N SER A 201 -19.48 -13.81 -16.57
CA SER A 201 -20.69 -14.62 -16.70
C SER A 201 -20.46 -15.87 -17.56
N TRP A 202 -19.74 -15.72 -18.69
CA TRP A 202 -19.35 -16.82 -19.56
C TRP A 202 -18.38 -17.80 -18.88
N ARG A 203 -17.35 -17.32 -18.15
CA ARG A 203 -16.41 -18.18 -17.41
C ARG A 203 -17.10 -19.00 -16.31
N LYS A 204 -18.14 -18.47 -15.65
CA LYS A 204 -18.95 -19.22 -14.67
C LYS A 204 -19.81 -20.31 -15.32
N SER A 205 -20.29 -20.10 -16.55
CA SER A 205 -21.05 -21.12 -17.29
C SER A 205 -20.18 -22.31 -17.76
N SER A 206 -18.88 -22.10 -17.93
CA SER A 206 -17.94 -23.09 -18.50
C SER A 206 -17.07 -23.84 -17.48
N ARG A 207 -17.06 -23.45 -16.19
CA ARG A 207 -16.34 -24.17 -15.13
C ARG A 207 -17.25 -24.56 -13.95
N ALA A 208 -17.62 -25.83 -13.88
CA ALA A 208 -18.36 -26.45 -12.79
C ALA A 208 -17.53 -26.71 -11.50
N ARG A 209 -16.69 -25.76 -11.06
CA ARG A 209 -16.02 -25.83 -9.75
C ARG A 209 -16.14 -24.51 -9.00
N ARG A 210 -17.09 -24.47 -8.08
CA ARG A 210 -17.30 -23.38 -7.11
C ARG A 210 -16.14 -23.37 -6.12
N PHE A 211 -15.43 -22.25 -5.99
CA PHE A 211 -14.64 -21.96 -4.81
C PHE A 211 -15.57 -21.55 -3.66
N PRO A 212 -15.30 -21.94 -2.40
CA PRO A 212 -16.11 -21.52 -1.26
C PRO A 212 -15.93 -20.01 -1.04
N GLY A 213 -17.02 -19.24 -1.16
CA GLY A 213 -17.04 -17.77 -0.97
C GLY A 213 -17.55 -16.97 -2.17
N ASP A 214 -17.76 -17.62 -3.32
CA ASP A 214 -18.22 -16.97 -4.54
C ASP A 214 -19.72 -16.58 -4.40
N ARG A 215 -19.98 -15.33 -3.99
CA ARG A 215 -21.35 -14.77 -3.95
C ARG A 215 -21.97 -14.92 -5.35
N ARG A 216 -23.25 -15.29 -5.40
CA ARG A 216 -24.02 -15.33 -6.65
C ARG A 216 -23.85 -13.97 -7.34
N MET A 217 -23.33 -13.95 -8.56
CA MET A 217 -23.13 -12.69 -9.29
C MET A 217 -24.48 -12.03 -9.45
N SER A 218 -24.57 -10.77 -9.03
CA SER A 218 -25.80 -10.00 -9.11
C SER A 218 -26.23 -9.83 -10.57
N SER A 219 -27.50 -9.46 -10.78
CA SER A 219 -27.99 -9.15 -12.13
C SER A 219 -27.11 -8.09 -12.81
N PRO A 220 -27.04 -8.03 -14.15
CA PRO A 220 -26.22 -7.05 -14.84
C PRO A 220 -26.51 -5.62 -14.37
N GLN A 221 -27.79 -5.33 -14.11
CA GLN A 221 -28.25 -4.04 -13.63
C GLN A 221 -27.79 -3.75 -12.19
N GLU A 222 -27.89 -4.70 -11.26
CA GLU A 222 -27.37 -4.53 -9.89
C GLU A 222 -25.85 -4.36 -9.88
N PHE A 223 -25.13 -5.13 -10.70
CA PHE A 223 -23.68 -4.99 -10.85
C PHE A 223 -23.31 -3.60 -11.36
N GLN A 224 -23.94 -3.15 -12.45
CA GLN A 224 -23.74 -1.79 -12.98
C GLN A 224 -24.09 -0.72 -11.95
N ASN A 225 -25.22 -0.84 -11.27
CA ASN A 225 -25.65 0.09 -10.23
C ASN A 225 -24.67 0.15 -9.06
N SER A 226 -24.06 -0.98 -8.68
CA SER A 226 -23.06 -1.01 -7.60
C SER A 226 -21.79 -0.22 -7.94
N TRP A 227 -21.40 -0.18 -9.22
CA TRP A 227 -20.26 0.59 -9.72
C TRP A 227 -20.60 2.04 -9.97
N ASN A 228 -21.76 2.33 -10.56
CA ASN A 228 -22.24 3.70 -10.80
C ASN A 228 -22.39 4.51 -9.51
N ARG A 229 -22.54 3.86 -8.35
CA ARG A 229 -22.61 4.52 -7.04
C ARG A 229 -21.25 4.94 -6.47
N ARG A 230 -20.15 4.44 -7.03
CA ARG A 230 -18.80 4.56 -6.45
C ARG A 230 -17.75 5.04 -7.43
N VAL A 231 -18.11 5.21 -8.70
CA VAL A 231 -17.24 5.73 -9.74
C VAL A 231 -17.84 7.01 -10.27
N HIS A 232 -17.09 8.09 -10.12
CA HIS A 232 -17.54 9.44 -10.38
C HIS A 232 -16.59 10.10 -11.38
N PHE A 233 -17.14 10.83 -12.35
CA PHE A 233 -16.36 11.57 -13.35
C PHE A 233 -16.69 13.05 -13.21
N ALA A 234 -15.69 13.87 -12.85
CA ALA A 234 -15.88 15.31 -12.79
C ALA A 234 -16.11 15.88 -14.20
N THR A 235 -16.97 16.91 -14.30
CA THR A 235 -17.29 17.59 -15.58
C THR A 235 -16.38 18.79 -15.87
N PHE A 236 -15.65 19.29 -14.86
CA PHE A 236 -14.81 20.47 -14.97
C PHE A 236 -13.32 20.10 -14.86
N PRO A 237 -12.44 20.75 -15.65
CA PRO A 237 -11.01 20.50 -15.53
C PRO A 237 -10.49 20.96 -14.17
N VAL A 238 -9.42 20.31 -13.69
CA VAL A 238 -8.77 20.60 -12.40
C VAL A 238 -8.54 22.09 -12.19
N SER A 239 -8.08 22.82 -13.22
CA SER A 239 -7.80 24.27 -13.14
C SER A 239 -9.02 25.15 -12.85
N THR A 240 -10.24 24.63 -13.00
CA THR A 240 -11.49 25.37 -12.77
C THR A 240 -12.20 24.98 -11.47
N LEU A 241 -11.66 24.02 -10.72
CA LEU A 241 -12.23 23.61 -9.44
C LEU A 241 -11.93 24.68 -8.38
N GLY A 242 -12.96 25.38 -7.91
CA GLY A 242 -12.86 26.40 -6.86
C GLY A 242 -12.71 25.84 -5.44
N ASN A 243 -11.89 24.79 -5.25
CA ASN A 243 -11.67 24.13 -3.96
C ASN A 243 -10.18 23.76 -3.76
N TRP A 244 -9.86 22.97 -2.73
CA TRP A 244 -8.49 22.63 -2.36
C TRP A 244 -7.82 21.55 -3.24
N ILE A 245 -8.58 20.80 -4.03
CA ILE A 245 -8.08 19.65 -4.81
C ILE A 245 -6.97 20.06 -5.81
N PRO A 246 -7.10 21.15 -6.59
CA PRO A 246 -6.03 21.58 -7.49
C PRO A 246 -4.73 21.94 -6.77
N ARG A 247 -4.84 22.47 -5.54
CA ARG A 247 -3.68 22.79 -4.72
C ARG A 247 -2.94 21.54 -4.29
N VAL A 248 -3.65 20.47 -3.90
CA VAL A 248 -3.02 19.19 -3.56
C VAL A 248 -2.32 18.57 -4.77
N LEU A 249 -2.99 18.51 -5.91
CA LEU A 249 -2.43 17.97 -7.16
C LEU A 249 -1.13 18.70 -7.58
N SER A 250 -1.10 20.03 -7.46
CA SER A 250 0.08 20.84 -7.81
C SER A 250 1.18 20.82 -6.73
N GLN A 251 0.82 20.86 -5.44
CA GLN A 251 1.80 20.87 -4.34
C GLN A 251 2.53 19.53 -4.22
N TRP A 252 1.83 18.43 -4.48
CA TRP A 252 2.38 17.08 -4.43
C TRP A 252 2.91 16.66 -5.81
N TYR A 253 3.38 17.62 -6.62
CA TYR A 253 4.00 17.36 -7.92
C TYR A 253 5.01 16.22 -7.84
N CYS A 254 5.04 15.39 -8.87
CA CYS A 254 5.98 14.30 -8.96
C CYS A 254 6.78 14.35 -10.27
N SER A 255 7.99 13.79 -10.18
CA SER A 255 8.92 13.66 -11.30
C SER A 255 9.56 12.27 -11.22
N GLY A 256 9.63 11.58 -12.36
CA GLY A 256 10.29 10.28 -12.47
C GLY A 256 9.38 9.15 -12.95
N HIS A 257 9.58 7.94 -12.43
CA HIS A 257 8.88 6.75 -12.93
C HIS A 257 7.38 6.82 -12.67
N GLY A 258 6.58 6.74 -13.74
CA GLY A 258 5.12 6.69 -13.65
C GLY A 258 4.44 8.00 -13.24
N CYS A 259 5.19 9.11 -13.21
CA CYS A 259 4.67 10.45 -12.98
C CYS A 259 5.49 11.51 -13.72
N GLY A 260 4.83 12.59 -14.15
CA GLY A 260 5.39 13.51 -15.13
C GLY A 260 5.03 13.11 -16.55
N PHE A 261 5.58 13.84 -17.51
CA PHE A 261 5.42 13.56 -18.92
C PHE A 261 6.71 13.01 -19.49
N ASP A 262 6.76 11.70 -19.67
CA ASP A 262 7.78 11.05 -20.50
C ASP A 262 7.52 11.36 -21.97
N GLN A 263 8.47 12.03 -22.60
CA GLN A 263 8.33 12.58 -23.94
C GLN A 263 9.54 12.31 -24.83
N ILE A 264 9.29 12.13 -26.11
CA ILE A 264 10.31 12.13 -27.14
C ILE A 264 10.27 13.48 -27.86
N VAL A 265 11.43 14.06 -28.11
CA VAL A 265 11.59 15.24 -28.96
C VAL A 265 12.29 14.79 -30.22
N ILE A 266 11.62 14.95 -31.36
CA ILE A 266 12.18 14.69 -32.68
C ILE A 266 12.60 16.03 -33.26
N GLU A 267 13.83 16.11 -33.73
CA GLU A 267 14.52 17.32 -34.17
C GLU A 267 15.07 17.12 -35.57
N HIS A 268 15.13 18.19 -36.36
CA HIS A 268 15.89 18.21 -37.60
C HIS A 268 17.40 18.33 -37.31
N ASP A 269 18.23 18.12 -38.31
CA ASP A 269 19.70 18.23 -38.24
C ASP A 269 20.19 19.60 -37.74
N ASN A 270 19.47 20.67 -38.05
CA ASN A 270 19.74 22.03 -37.58
C ASN A 270 19.31 22.30 -36.12
N GLY A 271 18.78 21.29 -35.41
CA GLY A 271 18.32 21.38 -34.03
C GLY A 271 16.92 21.97 -33.84
N SER A 272 16.20 22.29 -34.93
CA SER A 272 14.81 22.74 -34.83
C SER A 272 13.89 21.60 -34.40
N ILE A 273 12.97 21.90 -33.49
CA ILE A 273 12.01 20.90 -32.98
C ILE A 273 10.98 20.61 -34.07
N HIS A 274 10.94 19.36 -34.52
CA HIS A 274 9.97 18.87 -35.49
C HIS A 274 8.67 18.45 -34.78
N VAL A 275 8.78 17.57 -33.77
CA VAL A 275 7.62 17.14 -32.96
C VAL A 275 8.04 16.82 -31.53
N VAL A 276 7.19 17.19 -30.57
CA VAL A 276 7.23 16.68 -29.21
C VAL A 276 6.06 15.74 -29.02
N SER A 277 6.32 14.52 -28.59
CA SER A 277 5.29 13.51 -28.39
C SER A 277 5.46 12.81 -27.06
N LYS A 278 4.34 12.36 -26.49
CA LYS A 278 4.36 11.42 -25.36
C LYS A 278 5.01 10.11 -25.79
N ARG A 279 5.65 9.44 -24.82
CA ARG A 279 6.11 8.06 -24.97
C ARG A 279 5.63 7.22 -23.80
N LEU A 280 5.62 5.91 -24.00
CA LEU A 280 5.44 4.91 -22.96
C LEU A 280 6.67 4.02 -22.95
N ASP A 281 7.44 4.07 -21.87
CA ASP A 281 8.63 3.26 -21.71
C ASP A 281 8.26 1.78 -21.49
N ALA A 282 9.09 0.86 -21.98
CA ALA A 282 8.88 -0.58 -21.75
C ALA A 282 8.86 -0.91 -20.25
N ARG A 283 8.20 -2.01 -19.90
CA ARG A 283 8.18 -2.50 -18.52
C ARG A 283 9.61 -2.69 -18.01
N TYR A 284 9.91 -2.04 -16.88
CA TYR A 284 11.13 -2.30 -16.12
C TYR A 284 11.12 -3.78 -15.73
N ASP A 285 12.19 -4.51 -16.01
CA ASP A 285 12.52 -5.88 -15.55
C ASP A 285 13.43 -6.55 -16.59
N TRP A 286 13.18 -6.31 -17.89
CA TRP A 286 13.92 -6.93 -19.00
C TRP A 286 14.75 -5.94 -19.84
N LEU A 287 14.45 -4.63 -19.75
CA LEU A 287 15.19 -3.53 -20.40
C LEU A 287 15.71 -2.49 -19.40
N PRO A 288 16.81 -1.78 -19.71
CA PRO A 288 17.25 -0.63 -18.95
C PRO A 288 16.33 0.59 -19.16
N SER A 289 16.42 1.57 -18.26
CA SER A 289 15.68 2.84 -18.39
C SER A 289 16.17 3.64 -19.60
N PRO A 290 15.27 4.32 -20.35
CA PRO A 290 15.68 5.22 -21.43
C PRO A 290 16.54 6.40 -20.99
N ASN A 291 16.61 6.71 -19.70
CA ASN A 291 17.58 7.66 -19.15
C ASN A 291 19.04 7.28 -19.45
N THR A 292 19.32 6.02 -19.74
CA THR A 292 20.65 5.57 -20.22
C THR A 292 21.07 6.21 -21.54
N LEU A 293 20.12 6.73 -22.34
CA LEU A 293 20.38 7.45 -23.59
C LEU A 293 20.79 8.91 -23.37
N ALA A 294 20.56 9.49 -22.18
CA ALA A 294 20.81 10.91 -21.92
C ALA A 294 22.26 11.33 -22.18
N LYS A 295 23.22 10.40 -22.02
CA LYS A 295 24.65 10.63 -22.30
C LYS A 295 24.97 10.96 -23.75
N TYR A 296 24.07 10.63 -24.69
CA TYR A 296 24.23 10.93 -26.11
C TYR A 296 23.62 12.28 -26.50
N GLY A 297 22.83 12.91 -25.63
CA GLY A 297 22.10 14.15 -25.92
C GLY A 297 20.94 13.94 -26.89
N HIS A 298 21.25 13.72 -28.16
CA HIS A 298 20.31 13.35 -29.21
C HIS A 298 20.91 12.26 -30.12
N LEU A 299 20.06 11.41 -30.68
CA LEU A 299 20.48 10.27 -31.50
C LEU A 299 19.79 10.30 -32.86
N LEU A 300 20.55 10.07 -33.93
CA LEU A 300 19.97 9.87 -35.25
C LEU A 300 19.01 8.67 -35.21
N MET A 301 17.78 8.86 -35.66
CA MET A 301 16.76 7.83 -35.74
C MET A 301 16.63 7.32 -37.18
N VAL A 302 16.53 6.00 -37.34
CA VAL A 302 16.35 5.36 -38.65
C VAL A 302 15.25 4.32 -38.61
N PHE A 303 14.39 4.30 -39.62
CA PHE A 303 13.36 3.28 -39.78
C PHE A 303 13.98 1.95 -40.22
N VAL A 304 13.68 0.85 -39.51
CA VAL A 304 14.26 -0.48 -39.77
C VAL A 304 13.25 -1.54 -40.20
N GLY A 305 11.96 -1.19 -40.32
CA GLY A 305 10.89 -2.16 -40.59
C GLY A 305 10.27 -2.71 -39.31
N ASP A 306 9.88 -3.99 -39.32
CA ASP A 306 9.26 -4.66 -38.16
C ASP A 306 10.29 -5.29 -37.19
N ALA A 307 11.56 -5.36 -37.57
CA ALA A 307 12.66 -5.94 -36.81
C ALA A 307 12.47 -7.41 -36.35
N CYS A 308 11.58 -8.18 -36.98
CA CYS A 308 11.41 -9.60 -36.64
C CYS A 308 12.53 -10.49 -37.20
N ASP A 309 13.13 -10.09 -38.33
CA ASP A 309 14.31 -10.73 -38.91
C ASP A 309 15.47 -9.74 -38.93
N ALA A 310 16.56 -10.08 -38.24
CA ALA A 310 17.77 -9.27 -38.14
C ALA A 310 18.43 -8.98 -39.51
N ASN A 311 18.13 -9.77 -40.55
CA ASN A 311 18.73 -9.62 -41.88
C ASN A 311 17.88 -8.77 -42.85
N LYS A 312 16.65 -8.40 -42.47
CA LYS A 312 15.70 -7.69 -43.34
C LYS A 312 15.52 -6.22 -42.98
N PHE A 313 16.52 -5.61 -42.33
CA PHE A 313 16.42 -4.22 -41.88
C PHE A 313 16.45 -3.28 -43.10
N THR A 314 15.50 -2.34 -43.15
CA THR A 314 15.42 -1.38 -44.27
C THR A 314 16.58 -0.38 -44.29
N ASN A 315 17.19 -0.09 -43.14
CA ASN A 315 18.32 0.83 -43.01
C ASN A 315 19.31 0.33 -41.95
N VAL A 316 20.58 0.74 -42.07
CA VAL A 316 21.65 0.41 -41.10
C VAL A 316 21.50 1.22 -39.81
N VAL A 317 21.40 0.51 -38.68
CA VAL A 317 21.08 1.06 -37.35
C VAL A 317 22.26 1.12 -36.38
N ASP A 318 23.43 0.63 -36.76
CA ASP A 318 24.62 0.65 -35.90
C ASP A 318 24.93 2.07 -35.39
N GLY A 319 25.03 2.21 -34.07
CA GLY A 319 25.25 3.50 -33.39
C GLY A 319 24.05 4.46 -33.39
N LYS A 320 22.86 4.03 -33.78
CA LYS A 320 21.66 4.87 -33.98
C LYS A 320 20.45 4.38 -33.17
N LEU A 321 19.37 5.15 -33.21
CA LEU A 321 18.07 4.78 -32.64
C LEU A 321 17.21 4.08 -33.70
N ALA A 322 16.70 2.88 -33.38
CA ALA A 322 15.85 2.12 -34.28
C ALA A 322 14.40 2.59 -34.19
N LEU A 323 13.77 3.01 -35.29
CA LEU A 323 12.31 3.19 -35.38
C LEU A 323 11.69 1.91 -35.97
N VAL A 324 10.85 1.26 -35.17
CA VAL A 324 10.29 -0.07 -35.45
C VAL A 324 8.77 -0.01 -35.55
N SER A 325 8.25 -0.63 -36.62
CA SER A 325 6.83 -0.83 -36.86
C SER A 325 6.32 -2.08 -36.13
N MET A 326 5.16 -1.95 -35.48
CA MET A 326 4.38 -3.12 -35.05
C MET A 326 3.44 -3.65 -36.15
N GLU A 327 3.32 -2.93 -37.26
CA GLU A 327 2.68 -3.43 -38.48
C GLU A 327 3.70 -4.32 -39.22
N GLY A 328 3.36 -5.59 -39.47
CA GLY A 328 4.26 -6.55 -40.12
C GLY A 328 4.20 -7.96 -39.52
N GLU A 329 5.33 -8.66 -39.54
CA GLU A 329 5.45 -10.01 -38.98
C GLU A 329 5.21 -10.02 -37.46
N LYS A 330 4.59 -11.10 -36.97
CA LYS A 330 4.22 -11.27 -35.56
C LYS A 330 5.33 -11.99 -34.79
N CYS A 331 6.27 -11.23 -34.26
CA CYS A 331 7.24 -11.67 -33.24
C CYS A 331 7.10 -10.84 -31.94
N SER A 332 7.72 -11.29 -30.85
CA SER A 332 7.65 -10.62 -29.55
C SER A 332 8.40 -9.28 -29.53
N TYR A 333 8.03 -8.37 -28.61
CA TYR A 333 8.79 -7.14 -28.37
C TYR A 333 10.24 -7.44 -28.03
N PHE A 334 10.46 -8.48 -27.23
CA PHE A 334 11.80 -8.97 -26.89
C PHE A 334 12.62 -9.29 -28.14
N THR A 335 12.06 -10.06 -29.07
CA THR A 335 12.73 -10.42 -30.32
C THR A 335 13.09 -9.19 -31.15
N LYS A 336 12.16 -8.23 -31.29
CA LYS A 336 12.40 -6.98 -32.03
C LYS A 336 13.56 -6.19 -31.43
N VAL A 337 13.55 -5.99 -30.11
CA VAL A 337 14.61 -5.24 -29.42
C VAL A 337 15.95 -5.99 -29.47
N GLN A 338 15.94 -7.31 -29.27
CA GLN A 338 17.15 -8.13 -29.36
C GLN A 338 17.79 -8.07 -30.76
N ASN A 339 16.98 -8.11 -31.83
CA ASN A 339 17.49 -8.00 -33.18
C ASN A 339 18.08 -6.62 -33.47
N CYS A 340 17.48 -5.56 -32.96
CA CYS A 340 18.05 -4.21 -33.04
C CYS A 340 19.39 -4.11 -32.28
N GLU A 341 19.47 -4.66 -31.07
CA GLU A 341 20.69 -4.69 -30.26
C GLU A 341 21.83 -5.44 -30.98
N LYS A 342 21.53 -6.62 -31.56
CA LYS A 342 22.50 -7.40 -32.35
C LYS A 342 23.01 -6.66 -33.59
N ASN A 343 22.23 -5.72 -34.12
CA ASN A 343 22.60 -4.86 -35.24
C ASN A 343 23.20 -3.51 -34.81
N GLY A 344 23.60 -3.36 -33.54
CA GLY A 344 24.32 -2.19 -33.03
C GLY A 344 23.43 -0.99 -32.68
N ALA A 345 22.10 -1.15 -32.63
CA ALA A 345 21.22 -0.07 -32.19
C ALA A 345 21.53 0.34 -30.74
N LEU A 346 21.43 1.63 -30.43
CA LEU A 346 21.62 2.16 -29.08
C LEU A 346 20.33 2.17 -28.25
N GLY A 347 19.18 2.08 -28.91
CA GLY A 347 17.84 2.06 -28.31
C GLY A 347 16.77 1.85 -29.39
N VAL A 348 15.53 1.60 -28.96
CA VAL A 348 14.41 1.29 -29.87
C VAL A 348 13.20 2.17 -29.58
N VAL A 349 12.64 2.76 -30.62
CA VAL A 349 11.34 3.45 -30.60
C VAL A 349 10.37 2.63 -31.41
N VAL A 350 9.26 2.23 -30.80
CA VAL A 350 8.24 1.39 -31.41
C VAL A 350 6.97 2.20 -31.63
N TYR A 351 6.24 1.97 -32.71
CA TYR A 351 4.88 2.50 -32.86
C TYR A 351 3.86 1.39 -33.17
N PRO A 352 2.65 1.44 -32.56
CA PRO A 352 1.60 0.44 -32.75
C PRO A 352 0.91 0.62 -34.12
N PRO A 353 0.10 -0.35 -34.59
CA PRO A 353 -0.78 -0.17 -35.75
C PRO A 353 -1.83 0.93 -35.54
N ARG A 354 -2.37 1.50 -36.62
CA ARG A 354 -3.36 2.59 -36.53
C ARG A 354 -4.59 2.31 -35.65
N SER A 355 -5.04 1.06 -35.60
CA SER A 355 -6.21 0.66 -34.81
C SER A 355 -5.92 0.49 -33.31
N GLN A 356 -4.68 0.74 -32.87
CA GLN A 356 -4.22 0.40 -31.54
C GLN A 356 -3.54 1.59 -30.86
N GLY A 357 -3.89 1.83 -29.60
CA GLY A 357 -3.22 2.83 -28.76
C GLY A 357 -1.89 2.32 -28.21
N LEU A 358 -1.32 3.08 -27.27
CA LEU A 358 -0.10 2.66 -26.58
C LEU A 358 -0.32 1.37 -25.78
N ILE A 359 0.71 0.51 -25.73
CA ILE A 359 0.71 -0.77 -25.01
C ILE A 359 1.92 -0.82 -24.11
N ASP A 360 1.73 -1.38 -22.91
CA ASP A 360 2.82 -1.74 -22.01
C ASP A 360 3.67 -2.87 -22.63
N MET A 361 4.82 -2.51 -23.21
CA MET A 361 5.72 -3.47 -23.85
C MET A 361 6.37 -4.35 -22.79
N ASN A 362 6.18 -5.67 -22.89
CA ASN A 362 6.71 -6.64 -21.95
C ASN A 362 7.31 -7.88 -22.65
N CYS A 363 8.23 -8.55 -21.97
CA CYS A 363 8.75 -9.87 -22.33
C CYS A 363 7.70 -10.96 -22.04
N ASN A 364 7.86 -12.14 -22.64
CA ASN A 364 6.97 -13.30 -22.40
C ASN A 364 7.75 -14.56 -21.99
N GLY A 365 7.29 -15.24 -20.95
CA GLY A 365 7.84 -16.52 -20.50
C GLY A 365 9.34 -16.45 -20.23
N SER A 366 10.12 -17.33 -20.85
CA SER A 366 11.58 -17.40 -20.65
C SER A 366 12.35 -16.20 -21.19
N GLU A 367 11.76 -15.37 -22.06
CA GLU A 367 12.38 -14.13 -22.53
C GLU A 367 12.72 -13.21 -21.35
N CYS A 368 11.83 -13.17 -20.33
CA CYS A 368 12.00 -12.34 -19.14
C CYS A 368 13.20 -12.75 -18.26
N ASN A 369 13.78 -13.93 -18.49
CA ASN A 369 14.99 -14.36 -17.78
C ASN A 369 16.27 -13.79 -18.42
N THR A 370 16.16 -13.14 -19.58
CA THR A 370 17.28 -12.53 -20.30
C THR A 370 17.12 -11.02 -20.27
N GLN A 371 18.13 -10.33 -19.73
CA GLN A 371 18.17 -8.87 -19.76
C GLN A 371 18.87 -8.41 -21.04
N LEU A 372 18.23 -7.50 -21.79
CA LEU A 372 18.86 -6.80 -22.92
C LEU A 372 19.49 -5.50 -22.43
N ASN A 373 20.45 -4.93 -23.18
CA ASN A 373 21.25 -3.79 -22.71
C ASN A 373 20.85 -2.45 -23.32
N ILE A 374 19.83 -2.42 -24.18
CA ILE A 374 19.33 -1.19 -24.81
C ILE A 374 17.88 -0.90 -24.40
N PRO A 375 17.51 0.36 -24.16
CA PRO A 375 16.16 0.71 -23.76
C PRO A 375 15.19 0.70 -24.95
N ALA A 376 13.90 0.57 -24.67
CA ALA A 376 12.85 0.74 -25.67
C ALA A 376 11.66 1.55 -25.13
N SER A 377 11.06 2.35 -26.01
CA SER A 377 9.84 3.12 -25.72
C SER A 377 8.86 3.05 -26.90
N MET A 378 7.57 3.10 -26.59
CA MET A 378 6.50 3.17 -27.57
C MET A 378 6.00 4.60 -27.73
N ILE A 379 5.73 5.01 -28.97
CA ILE A 379 5.14 6.31 -29.33
C ILE A 379 3.83 6.11 -30.11
N PRO A 380 2.93 7.10 -30.17
CA PRO A 380 1.67 6.98 -30.90
C PRO A 380 1.87 6.70 -32.40
N TYR A 381 0.95 5.95 -33.01
CA TYR A 381 0.97 5.60 -34.44
C TYR A 381 1.20 6.84 -35.33
N GLU A 382 0.43 7.91 -35.12
CA GLU A 382 0.50 9.12 -35.95
C GLU A 382 1.87 9.84 -35.89
N VAL A 383 2.69 9.53 -34.87
CA VAL A 383 4.05 10.08 -34.67
C VAL A 383 5.15 9.06 -35.01
N GLY A 384 4.84 7.78 -35.17
CA GLY A 384 5.81 6.82 -35.70
C GLY A 384 5.71 6.73 -37.22
N TYR A 385 4.48 6.70 -37.74
CA TYR A 385 4.19 6.46 -39.14
C TYR A 385 4.72 7.56 -40.06
N ARG A 386 4.63 8.85 -39.67
CA ARG A 386 5.06 9.98 -40.51
C ARG A 386 6.59 10.01 -40.69
N GLN A 387 7.32 9.50 -39.71
CA GLN A 387 8.78 9.55 -39.62
C GLN A 387 9.45 8.39 -40.36
N LYS A 388 8.67 7.44 -40.90
CA LYS A 388 9.17 6.30 -41.66
C LYS A 388 9.96 6.70 -42.92
N THR A 389 9.53 7.78 -43.59
CA THR A 389 10.08 8.23 -44.87
C THR A 389 11.04 9.40 -44.74
N GLU A 390 11.12 10.01 -43.56
CA GLU A 390 11.98 11.16 -43.31
C GLU A 390 13.41 10.71 -42.94
N THR A 391 14.38 11.47 -43.41
CA THR A 391 15.81 11.26 -43.13
C THR A 391 16.35 12.39 -42.27
N ASN A 392 17.48 12.16 -41.58
CA ASN A 392 18.15 13.16 -40.74
C ASN A 392 17.30 13.68 -39.57
N LEU A 393 16.48 12.79 -38.99
CA LEU A 393 15.75 13.06 -37.76
C LEU A 393 16.55 12.62 -36.55
N TYR A 394 16.74 13.53 -35.60
CA TYR A 394 17.39 13.27 -34.32
C TYR A 394 16.34 13.15 -33.23
N VAL A 395 16.61 12.31 -32.25
CA VAL A 395 15.72 12.04 -31.12
C VAL A 395 16.42 12.36 -29.83
N ARG A 396 15.75 13.15 -28.99
CA ARG A 396 16.12 13.39 -27.60
C ARG A 396 15.02 12.90 -26.67
N TYR A 397 15.43 12.23 -25.60
CA TYR A 397 14.54 11.81 -24.53
C TYR A 397 14.45 12.91 -23.48
N GLN A 398 13.23 13.27 -23.07
CA GLN A 398 13.00 14.21 -21.98
C GLN A 398 11.91 13.71 -21.03
N THR A 399 11.95 14.16 -19.79
CA THR A 399 10.88 13.94 -18.81
C THR A 399 10.55 15.29 -18.18
N THR A 400 9.30 15.72 -18.35
CA THR A 400 8.82 17.01 -17.84
C THR A 400 8.07 16.78 -16.52
N PRO A 401 8.42 17.46 -15.41
CA PRO A 401 7.65 17.39 -14.17
C PRO A 401 6.18 17.77 -14.38
N SER A 402 5.28 17.17 -13.62
CA SER A 402 3.87 17.53 -13.63
C SER A 402 3.29 17.53 -12.22
N ASP A 403 2.10 18.12 -12.09
CA ASP A 403 1.19 17.84 -10.99
C ASP A 403 1.02 16.32 -10.82
N THR A 404 0.80 15.86 -9.59
CA THR A 404 0.56 14.42 -9.35
C THR A 404 -0.76 13.99 -9.96
N PHE A 405 -0.80 12.76 -10.46
CA PHE A 405 -2.02 12.21 -11.03
C PHE A 405 -2.92 11.57 -9.97
N LEU A 406 -2.40 11.18 -8.81
CA LEU A 406 -3.10 10.29 -7.89
C LEU A 406 -2.90 10.72 -6.42
N PHE A 407 -4.01 10.82 -5.70
CA PHE A 407 -4.04 10.97 -4.24
C PHE A 407 -5.35 10.38 -3.68
N GLY A 408 -5.55 10.41 -2.36
CA GLY A 408 -6.80 9.91 -1.79
C GLY A 408 -7.20 10.56 -0.48
N ILE A 409 -8.39 10.18 -0.02
CA ILE A 409 -8.92 10.44 1.32
C ILE A 409 -9.17 9.07 1.95
N ASP A 410 -8.56 8.79 3.11
CA ASP A 410 -8.75 7.53 3.80
C ASP A 410 -10.14 7.43 4.49
N GLY A 411 -10.43 6.29 5.12
CA GLY A 411 -11.73 6.11 5.80
C GLY A 411 -11.89 6.95 7.06
N GLU A 412 -10.82 7.58 7.57
CA GLU A 412 -10.86 8.58 8.63
C GLU A 412 -10.93 10.01 8.05
N GLY A 413 -11.16 10.18 6.74
CA GLY A 413 -11.26 11.50 6.15
C GLY A 413 -9.93 12.27 6.11
N LYS A 414 -8.78 11.58 6.20
CA LYS A 414 -7.46 12.19 6.07
C LYS A 414 -6.99 12.17 4.62
N VAL A 415 -6.39 13.26 4.13
CA VAL A 415 -5.79 13.31 2.80
C VAL A 415 -4.49 12.51 2.81
N GLU A 416 -4.24 11.69 1.80
CA GLU A 416 -3.12 10.75 1.76
C GLU A 416 -2.48 10.70 0.38
N GLU A 417 -1.15 10.58 0.34
CA GLU A 417 -0.43 10.25 -0.89
C GLU A 417 -0.77 8.82 -1.32
N ALA A 418 -0.86 8.58 -2.63
CA ALA A 418 -1.20 7.28 -3.20
C ALA A 418 -0.01 6.50 -3.78
N GLY A 419 1.20 7.07 -3.68
CA GLY A 419 2.45 6.39 -4.02
C GLY A 419 2.74 6.39 -5.51
N TRP A 420 3.56 5.44 -5.94
CA TRP A 420 4.04 5.36 -7.32
C TRP A 420 3.25 4.37 -8.16
N LEU A 421 2.91 4.79 -9.38
CA LEU A 421 2.34 3.94 -10.42
C LEU A 421 3.48 3.32 -11.21
N LEU A 422 3.86 2.10 -10.86
CA LEU A 422 5.11 1.52 -11.36
C LEU A 422 5.03 1.05 -12.83
N TYR A 423 3.84 0.66 -13.28
CA TYR A 423 3.49 0.35 -14.68
C TYR A 423 2.02 0.74 -14.92
N PRO A 424 1.57 0.93 -16.17
CA PRO A 424 0.26 1.53 -16.46
C PRO A 424 -0.89 0.54 -16.24
N SER A 425 -1.19 0.26 -14.97
CA SER A 425 -2.18 -0.70 -14.49
C SER A 425 -3.16 -0.03 -13.52
N MET A 426 -4.44 -0.32 -13.69
CA MET A 426 -5.47 0.14 -12.74
C MET A 426 -5.41 -0.57 -11.39
N ARG A 427 -4.59 -1.61 -11.25
CA ARG A 427 -4.43 -2.34 -9.99
C ARG A 427 -3.90 -1.46 -8.86
N PHE A 428 -3.10 -0.44 -9.17
CA PHE A 428 -2.60 0.49 -8.16
C PHE A 428 -3.71 1.28 -7.47
N LEU A 429 -4.78 1.67 -8.19
CA LEU A 429 -5.96 2.30 -7.58
C LEU A 429 -6.68 1.33 -6.65
N ALA A 430 -6.82 0.06 -7.07
CA ALA A 430 -7.42 -0.98 -6.24
C ALA A 430 -6.57 -1.27 -4.98
N TYR A 431 -5.25 -1.31 -5.10
CA TYR A 431 -4.34 -1.49 -3.96
C TYR A 431 -4.42 -0.32 -2.98
N GLN A 432 -4.52 0.92 -3.47
CA GLN A 432 -4.73 2.08 -2.60
C GLN A 432 -6.07 1.99 -1.85
N ALA A 433 -7.13 1.55 -2.53
CA ALA A 433 -8.44 1.32 -1.92
C ALA A 433 -8.41 0.21 -0.85
N GLN A 434 -7.75 -0.91 -1.14
CA GLN A 434 -7.54 -2.00 -0.18
C GLN A 434 -6.74 -1.52 1.04
N TRP A 435 -5.71 -0.70 0.82
CA TRP A 435 -4.92 -0.10 1.89
C TRP A 435 -5.76 0.79 2.81
N PHE A 436 -6.59 1.68 2.25
CA PHE A 436 -7.47 2.52 3.07
C PHE A 436 -8.45 1.69 3.91
N ASN A 437 -9.02 0.63 3.34
CA ASN A 437 -9.88 -0.26 4.10
C ASN A 437 -9.15 -1.01 5.22
N TYR A 438 -7.95 -1.50 4.93
CA TYR A 438 -7.09 -2.12 5.94
C TYR A 438 -6.80 -1.11 7.06
N LYS A 439 -6.40 0.12 6.72
CA LYS A 439 -6.10 1.19 7.68
C LYS A 439 -7.31 1.50 8.56
N THR A 440 -8.50 1.68 7.99
CA THR A 440 -9.73 1.90 8.76
C THR A 440 -10.05 0.74 9.70
N GLN A 441 -9.91 -0.50 9.24
CA GLN A 441 -10.13 -1.66 10.10
C GLN A 441 -9.09 -1.77 11.21
N LEU A 442 -7.83 -1.46 10.91
CA LEU A 442 -6.74 -1.43 11.88
C LEU A 442 -7.01 -0.36 12.95
N LEU A 443 -7.32 0.88 12.57
CA LEU A 443 -7.63 1.96 13.50
C LEU A 443 -8.84 1.63 14.38
N LYS A 444 -9.87 1.00 13.81
CA LYS A 444 -10.99 0.47 14.60
C LYS A 444 -10.52 -0.55 15.64
N LYS A 445 -9.67 -1.51 15.28
CA LYS A 445 -9.11 -2.49 16.24
C LYS A 445 -8.24 -1.83 17.32
N LEU A 446 -7.50 -0.78 16.96
CA LEU A 446 -6.64 -0.07 17.91
C LEU A 446 -7.43 0.78 18.91
N THR A 447 -8.59 1.29 18.50
CA THR A 447 -9.47 2.14 19.32
C THR A 447 -10.58 1.37 20.03
N THR A 448 -10.88 0.14 19.62
CA THR A 448 -11.88 -0.71 20.27
C THR A 448 -11.23 -1.75 21.18
N GLY A 449 -11.75 -1.89 22.41
CA GLY A 449 -11.31 -2.86 23.40
C GLY A 449 -10.44 -2.27 24.51
N ASP A 450 -10.51 -2.89 25.70
CA ASP A 450 -9.67 -2.53 26.85
C ASP A 450 -8.27 -3.13 26.64
N ALA A 451 -7.33 -2.27 26.20
CA ALA A 451 -5.94 -2.64 26.01
C ALA A 451 -5.04 -1.90 27.00
N VAL A 452 -4.15 -2.64 27.68
CA VAL A 452 -3.00 -2.04 28.35
C VAL A 452 -1.92 -1.82 27.30
N VAL A 453 -1.51 -0.56 27.11
CA VAL A 453 -0.54 -0.17 26.10
C VAL A 453 0.79 0.18 26.77
N ILE A 454 1.85 -0.50 26.36
CA ILE A 454 3.22 -0.28 26.83
C ILE A 454 4.03 0.30 25.68
N ASN A 455 4.41 1.57 25.80
CA ASN A 455 5.17 2.27 24.77
C ASN A 455 6.64 1.81 24.79
N VAL A 456 7.15 1.35 23.66
CA VAL A 456 8.57 0.92 23.51
C VAL A 456 9.36 1.96 22.75
N PHE A 457 8.88 2.33 21.56
CA PHE A 457 9.45 3.40 20.75
C PHE A 457 8.35 4.38 20.39
N ASN A 458 8.64 5.66 20.45
CA ASN A 458 7.71 6.72 20.09
C ASN A 458 8.40 7.66 19.10
N HIS A 459 7.99 7.62 17.84
CA HIS A 459 8.51 8.46 16.76
C HIS A 459 10.05 8.54 16.75
N THR A 460 10.70 7.39 16.91
CA THR A 460 12.15 7.29 17.05
C THR A 460 12.79 6.96 15.71
N THR A 461 13.80 7.75 15.31
CA THR A 461 14.51 7.56 14.04
C THR A 461 15.43 6.34 14.09
N MET A 462 15.19 5.38 13.20
CA MET A 462 15.97 4.17 12.99
C MET A 462 16.88 4.29 11.77
N GLN A 463 18.19 4.26 12.00
CA GLN A 463 19.21 4.30 10.96
C GLN A 463 20.52 3.68 11.47
N GLY A 464 21.35 3.16 10.54
CA GLY A 464 22.70 2.69 10.86
C GLY A 464 22.74 1.27 11.48
N PRO A 465 23.96 0.78 11.79
CA PRO A 465 24.19 -0.61 12.16
C PRO A 465 23.58 -1.01 13.51
N ASN A 466 23.40 -0.05 14.41
CA ASN A 466 22.87 -0.29 15.76
C ASN A 466 21.33 -0.22 15.81
N GLY A 467 20.67 0.33 14.78
CA GLY A 467 19.24 0.60 14.79
C GLY A 467 18.84 1.48 15.98
N ILE A 468 17.73 1.13 16.64
CA ILE A 468 17.24 1.80 17.85
C ILE A 468 17.08 0.81 18.99
N THR A 469 17.21 1.30 20.22
CA THR A 469 17.15 0.47 21.41
C THR A 469 16.44 1.20 22.55
N ALA A 470 15.57 0.50 23.28
CA ALA A 470 14.87 1.00 24.45
C ALA A 470 14.79 -0.07 25.53
N THR A 471 14.87 0.32 26.81
CA THR A 471 14.72 -0.59 27.95
C THR A 471 13.46 -0.23 28.73
N VAL A 472 12.45 -1.10 28.64
CA VAL A 472 11.08 -0.83 29.10
C VAL A 472 10.71 -1.76 30.25
N GLY A 473 9.92 -1.26 31.21
CA GLY A 473 9.31 -2.07 32.26
C GLY A 473 8.09 -2.81 31.73
N LEU A 474 8.01 -4.12 31.96
CA LEU A 474 6.85 -4.95 31.61
C LEU A 474 6.16 -5.46 32.88
N PRO A 475 4.86 -5.78 32.83
CA PRO A 475 4.20 -6.56 33.87
C PRO A 475 4.89 -7.90 34.12
N SER A 476 4.53 -8.59 35.21
CA SER A 476 5.03 -9.94 35.45
C SER A 476 4.62 -10.89 34.31
N ILE A 477 5.41 -11.93 34.07
CA ILE A 477 5.08 -12.92 33.04
C ILE A 477 3.71 -13.56 33.31
N ASP A 478 3.41 -13.83 34.59
CA ASP A 478 2.13 -14.36 35.07
C ASP A 478 0.96 -13.40 34.80
N ASP A 479 1.21 -12.10 34.73
CA ASP A 479 0.18 -11.12 34.39
C ASP A 479 -0.03 -11.04 32.88
N ILE A 480 1.05 -10.98 32.09
CA ILE A 480 0.99 -10.95 30.62
C ILE A 480 0.30 -12.23 30.08
N GLN A 481 0.52 -13.37 30.72
CA GLN A 481 -0.12 -14.63 30.35
C GLN A 481 -1.66 -14.58 30.49
N ARG A 482 -2.22 -13.71 31.35
CA ARG A 482 -3.67 -13.56 31.55
C ARG A 482 -4.38 -12.75 30.47
N TYR A 483 -3.69 -12.24 29.46
CA TYR A 483 -4.33 -11.51 28.37
C TYR A 483 -4.60 -12.43 27.18
N GLU A 484 -5.79 -12.36 26.59
CA GLU A 484 -6.15 -13.17 25.43
C GLU A 484 -5.24 -12.85 24.22
N HIS A 485 -4.96 -11.57 24.01
CA HIS A 485 -4.08 -11.11 22.94
C HIS A 485 -2.89 -10.33 23.47
N VAL A 486 -1.71 -10.66 22.93
CA VAL A 486 -0.48 -9.89 23.10
C VAL A 486 0.04 -9.56 21.71
N GLU A 487 0.11 -8.28 21.40
CA GLU A 487 0.30 -7.78 20.05
C GLU A 487 1.39 -6.69 20.01
N LEU A 488 2.14 -6.67 18.92
CA LEU A 488 3.04 -5.58 18.57
C LEU A 488 2.29 -4.63 17.63
N ASP A 489 2.06 -3.42 18.10
CA ASP A 489 1.53 -2.31 17.33
C ASP A 489 2.70 -1.48 16.81
N PHE A 490 3.11 -1.76 15.58
CA PHE A 490 4.31 -1.22 14.96
C PHE A 490 3.92 -0.31 13.79
N SER A 491 4.45 0.90 13.76
CA SER A 491 4.31 1.80 12.62
C SER A 491 5.64 2.36 12.16
N LEU A 492 5.70 2.63 10.86
CA LEU A 492 6.78 3.32 10.17
C LEU A 492 6.22 4.56 9.46
N SER A 493 6.90 5.67 9.68
CA SER A 493 6.72 6.93 8.97
C SER A 493 8.06 7.44 8.48
N CYS A 494 8.02 8.53 7.73
CA CYS A 494 9.23 9.09 7.12
C CYS A 494 9.76 10.26 7.92
N PRO A 495 11.06 10.58 7.79
CA PRO A 495 11.63 11.75 8.45
C PRO A 495 10.91 13.06 8.11
N GLY A 496 10.34 13.17 6.90
CA GLY A 496 9.49 14.29 6.49
C GLY A 496 8.02 13.88 6.33
N SER A 497 7.16 14.87 6.09
CA SER A 497 5.71 14.71 5.93
C SER A 497 5.26 14.03 4.63
N ARG A 498 6.19 13.82 3.68
CA ARG A 498 5.88 13.26 2.35
C ARG A 498 6.68 12.00 2.08
N ASP A 499 6.10 11.14 1.24
CA ASP A 499 6.68 9.91 0.70
C ASP A 499 8.10 10.11 0.16
N MET A 500 8.38 11.27 -0.45
CA MET A 500 9.69 11.55 -1.02
C MET A 500 10.85 11.50 -0.02
N SER A 501 10.57 11.69 1.28
CA SER A 501 11.55 11.64 2.36
C SER A 501 11.83 10.22 2.88
N CYS A 502 11.03 9.25 2.45
CA CYS A 502 11.14 7.85 2.85
C CYS A 502 12.33 7.16 2.19
N ALA A 503 12.77 6.05 2.80
CA ALA A 503 13.71 5.16 2.15
C ALA A 503 13.11 4.61 0.85
N LYS A 504 13.94 4.52 -0.18
CA LYS A 504 13.52 4.15 -1.55
C LYS A 504 13.14 2.68 -1.67
N TRP A 505 13.75 1.83 -0.85
CA TRP A 505 13.74 0.39 -1.01
C TRP A 505 13.03 -0.29 0.15
N ASP A 506 12.51 -1.48 -0.13
CA ASP A 506 11.96 -2.41 0.82
C ASP A 506 13.08 -3.16 1.54
N HIS A 507 13.09 -3.06 2.86
CA HIS A 507 14.10 -3.67 3.69
C HIS A 507 13.46 -4.44 4.84
N VAL A 508 14.12 -5.53 5.23
CA VAL A 508 13.73 -6.25 6.44
C VAL A 508 13.93 -5.35 7.65
N VAL A 509 12.91 -5.27 8.50
CA VAL A 509 12.95 -4.69 9.84
C VAL A 509 12.74 -5.80 10.84
N GLN A 510 13.60 -5.89 11.84
CA GLN A 510 13.55 -6.93 12.86
C GLN A 510 13.56 -6.32 14.25
N LEU A 511 12.74 -6.86 15.13
CA LEU A 511 12.69 -6.53 16.55
C LEU A 511 13.26 -7.69 17.37
N TYR A 512 14.26 -7.38 18.19
CA TYR A 512 14.91 -8.30 19.12
C TYR A 512 14.59 -7.91 20.55
N VAL A 513 14.51 -8.89 21.45
CA VAL A 513 14.23 -8.66 22.87
C VAL A 513 15.21 -9.40 23.78
N CYS A 514 15.60 -8.77 24.88
CA CYS A 514 16.39 -9.39 25.94
C CYS A 514 15.91 -8.91 27.32
N CYS A 515 15.31 -9.83 28.08
CA CYS A 515 14.79 -9.58 29.42
C CYS A 515 15.65 -10.22 30.52
N ASN A 516 16.46 -11.22 30.16
CA ASN A 516 17.41 -11.87 31.04
C ASN A 516 18.71 -12.11 30.26
N ALA A 517 19.77 -11.35 30.56
CA ALA A 517 21.05 -11.45 29.86
C ALA A 517 21.75 -12.80 30.04
N ALA A 518 21.41 -13.57 31.08
CA ALA A 518 21.94 -14.92 31.31
C ALA A 518 21.13 -16.01 30.57
N SER A 519 19.97 -15.67 29.99
CA SER A 519 19.15 -16.62 29.25
C SER A 519 19.62 -16.77 27.81
N GLU A 520 19.62 -18.00 27.29
CA GLU A 520 19.84 -18.29 25.87
C GLU A 520 18.76 -17.70 24.96
N LEU A 521 17.63 -17.27 25.53
CA LEU A 521 16.55 -16.58 24.81
C LEU A 521 16.84 -15.08 24.59
N CYS A 522 17.84 -14.51 25.26
CA CYS A 522 18.23 -13.11 25.09
C CYS A 522 18.68 -12.82 23.66
N GLY A 523 18.13 -11.77 23.05
CA GLY A 523 18.48 -11.33 21.71
C GLY A 523 17.83 -12.15 20.59
N LEU A 524 16.79 -12.93 20.89
CA LEU A 524 15.96 -13.58 19.88
C LEU A 524 14.95 -12.61 19.26
N GLU A 525 14.50 -12.95 18.05
CA GLU A 525 13.55 -12.15 17.28
C GLU A 525 12.13 -12.30 17.85
N LEU A 526 11.49 -11.16 18.14
CA LEU A 526 10.10 -11.07 18.58
C LEU A 526 9.16 -10.68 17.42
N GLY A 527 9.67 -9.98 16.40
CA GLY A 527 8.88 -9.56 15.25
C GLY A 527 9.73 -9.22 14.03
N ARG A 528 9.14 -9.35 12.83
CA ARG A 528 9.77 -9.06 11.55
C ARG A 528 8.77 -8.44 10.58
N TRP A 529 9.19 -7.42 9.84
CA TRP A 529 8.42 -6.72 8.81
C TRP A 529 9.31 -6.41 7.60
N ILE A 530 8.68 -6.01 6.49
CA ILE A 530 9.35 -5.47 5.30
C ILE A 530 8.86 -4.04 5.09
N THR A 531 9.75 -3.07 4.91
CA THR A 531 9.36 -1.68 4.64
C THR A 531 8.73 -1.55 3.25
N ALA A 532 7.84 -0.59 3.07
CA ALA A 532 7.32 -0.27 1.75
C ALA A 532 8.35 0.52 0.91
N PHE A 533 8.22 0.46 -0.42
CA PHE A 533 9.01 1.27 -1.34
C PHE A 533 8.59 2.72 -1.29
N ARG A 534 9.38 3.58 -0.64
CA ARG A 534 9.19 5.04 -0.65
C ARG A 534 7.78 5.49 -0.28
N ARG A 535 7.18 4.86 0.73
CA ARG A 535 5.85 5.20 1.26
C ARG A 535 5.93 5.52 2.75
N GLY A 536 5.34 6.63 3.16
CA GLY A 536 5.35 7.14 4.52
C GLY A 536 4.31 6.55 5.45
N ILE A 537 3.62 5.51 4.99
CA ILE A 537 2.52 4.89 5.70
C ILE A 537 2.79 3.39 5.80
N GLY A 538 3.21 2.94 6.98
CA GLY A 538 3.28 1.53 7.35
C GLY A 538 2.75 1.35 8.76
N HIS A 539 1.77 0.47 8.97
CA HIS A 539 1.19 0.23 10.29
C HIS A 539 0.68 -1.21 10.38
N TRP A 540 1.23 -1.97 11.31
CA TRP A 540 1.00 -3.40 11.47
C TRP A 540 0.65 -3.72 12.91
N LEU A 541 -0.37 -4.57 13.08
CA LEU A 541 -0.70 -5.19 14.35
C LEU A 541 -0.33 -6.67 14.27
N THR A 542 0.73 -7.06 14.98
CA THR A 542 1.35 -8.39 14.86
C THR A 542 1.14 -9.20 16.14
N PRO A 543 0.38 -10.30 16.13
CA PRO A 543 0.17 -11.11 17.32
C PRO A 543 1.45 -11.87 17.69
N VAL A 544 1.86 -11.77 18.96
CA VAL A 544 3.08 -12.39 19.49
C VAL A 544 2.85 -13.21 20.76
N LYS A 545 1.59 -13.54 21.10
CA LYS A 545 1.24 -14.41 22.24
C LYS A 545 2.13 -15.65 22.35
N PRO A 546 2.38 -16.44 21.28
CA PRO A 546 3.24 -17.63 21.40
C PRO A 546 4.69 -17.34 21.79
N LEU A 547 5.16 -16.11 21.60
CA LEU A 547 6.54 -15.70 21.88
C LEU A 547 6.69 -15.00 23.25
N ILE A 548 5.63 -14.95 24.08
CA ILE A 548 5.69 -14.40 25.45
C ILE A 548 6.83 -14.97 26.30
N PRO A 549 7.22 -16.26 26.20
CA PRO A 549 8.36 -16.76 26.98
C PRO A 549 9.69 -16.04 26.70
N LEU A 550 9.85 -15.35 25.56
CA LEU A 550 11.00 -14.46 25.31
C LEU A 550 11.04 -13.25 26.26
N LEU A 551 9.92 -12.94 26.92
CA LEU A 551 9.75 -11.82 27.85
C LEU A 551 10.04 -12.22 29.31
N GLN A 552 10.51 -13.44 29.56
CA GLN A 552 10.87 -13.93 30.90
C GLN A 552 12.14 -13.27 31.44
N THR A 553 12.11 -12.89 32.71
CA THR A 553 13.21 -12.23 33.43
C THR A 553 13.96 -13.19 34.34
N ALA A 554 15.10 -12.77 34.88
CA ALA A 554 15.99 -13.62 35.66
C ALA A 554 15.44 -14.09 37.03
N GLY A 555 14.33 -13.52 37.49
CA GLY A 555 13.66 -13.93 38.73
C GLY A 555 12.63 -12.92 39.23
N SER A 556 11.76 -13.36 40.15
CA SER A 556 10.62 -12.59 40.68
C SER A 556 10.99 -11.35 41.50
N SER A 557 12.28 -11.17 41.84
CA SER A 557 12.81 -10.09 42.69
C SER A 557 13.48 -8.94 41.93
N SER A 558 13.66 -9.04 40.61
CA SER A 558 14.19 -7.96 39.78
C SER A 558 13.05 -7.18 39.11
N PRO A 559 13.15 -5.85 38.94
CA PRO A 559 12.19 -5.12 38.12
C PRO A 559 12.20 -5.71 36.71
N ASN A 560 11.01 -6.03 36.17
CA ASN A 560 10.86 -6.66 34.87
C ASN A 560 11.25 -5.70 33.74
N ARG A 561 12.56 -5.55 33.49
CA ARG A 561 13.10 -4.65 32.48
C ARG A 561 13.59 -5.45 31.28
N CYS A 562 13.04 -5.14 30.12
CA CYS A 562 13.41 -5.78 28.87
C CYS A 562 14.03 -4.75 27.93
N LYS A 563 15.18 -5.11 27.36
CA LYS A 563 15.83 -4.35 26.29
C LYS A 563 15.27 -4.80 24.95
N PHE A 564 14.67 -3.86 24.22
CA PHE A 564 14.21 -4.03 22.85
C PHE A 564 15.18 -3.35 21.91
N THR A 565 15.55 -4.03 20.82
CA THR A 565 16.40 -3.48 19.76
C THR A 565 15.73 -3.71 18.42
N MET A 566 15.43 -2.63 17.70
CA MET A 566 14.86 -2.69 16.35
C MET A 566 15.90 -2.23 15.34
N LYS A 567 16.08 -2.97 14.24
CA LYS A 567 17.05 -2.63 13.22
C LYS A 567 16.60 -3.02 11.82
N THR A 568 17.18 -2.35 10.84
CA THR A 568 17.14 -2.68 9.42
C THR A 568 18.57 -2.74 8.85
N VAL A 569 18.74 -2.87 7.54
CA VAL A 569 20.07 -2.87 6.92
C VAL A 569 20.82 -1.55 7.21
N PRO A 570 22.13 -1.58 7.54
CA PRO A 570 22.83 -0.40 8.06
C PRO A 570 22.89 0.81 7.13
N TRP A 571 22.86 0.57 5.82
CA TRP A 571 22.93 1.58 4.75
C TRP A 571 21.56 2.09 4.30
N ALA A 572 20.46 1.60 4.91
CA ALA A 572 19.14 2.12 4.63
C ALA A 572 19.07 3.62 4.99
N MET A 573 18.29 4.37 4.22
CA MET A 573 17.86 5.69 4.64
C MET A 573 17.04 5.59 5.93
N ALA A 574 16.98 6.68 6.68
CA ALA A 574 16.28 6.72 7.96
C ALA A 574 14.78 6.44 7.82
N TRP A 575 14.25 5.67 8.77
CA TRP A 575 12.82 5.49 9.01
C TRP A 575 12.48 6.04 10.40
N VAL A 576 11.29 6.62 10.57
CA VAL A 576 10.77 7.00 11.88
C VAL A 576 9.83 5.91 12.36
N SER A 577 10.07 5.37 13.55
CA SER A 577 9.38 4.18 14.03
C SER A 577 8.65 4.43 15.35
N SER A 578 7.47 3.83 15.48
CA SER A 578 6.75 3.73 16.75
C SER A 578 6.41 2.27 17.01
N LEU A 579 6.51 1.83 18.26
CA LEU A 579 6.23 0.47 18.67
C LEU A 579 5.59 0.46 20.04
N ASN A 580 4.43 -0.16 20.13
CA ASN A 580 3.76 -0.44 21.40
C ASN A 580 3.54 -1.94 21.56
N ILE A 581 3.62 -2.42 22.79
CA ILE A 581 3.11 -3.75 23.17
C ILE A 581 1.70 -3.54 23.70
N ARG A 582 0.73 -4.23 23.10
CA ARG A 582 -0.68 -4.17 23.50
C ARG A 582 -1.06 -5.49 24.18
N LEU A 583 -1.61 -5.37 25.38
CA LEU A 583 -2.20 -6.48 26.14
C LEU A 583 -3.71 -6.29 26.15
N VAL A 584 -4.44 -7.12 25.39
CA VAL A 584 -5.87 -6.92 25.12
C VAL A 584 -6.68 -8.05 25.77
N ASN A 585 -7.85 -7.70 26.31
CA ASN A 585 -8.79 -8.61 26.97
C ASN A 585 -8.14 -9.39 28.12
N LYS A 586 -8.01 -8.76 29.30
CA LYS A 586 -7.55 -9.45 30.50
C LYS A 586 -8.60 -10.48 30.94
N ILE A 587 -8.21 -11.75 30.99
CA ILE A 587 -9.06 -12.85 31.43
C ILE A 587 -9.37 -12.66 32.91
N GLN A 588 -10.63 -12.40 33.24
CA GLN A 588 -11.11 -12.39 34.61
C GLN A 588 -11.35 -13.83 35.06
N VAL A 589 -10.46 -14.34 35.92
CA VAL A 589 -10.63 -15.68 36.50
C VAL A 589 -11.77 -15.59 37.53
N LEU A 590 -12.98 -16.04 37.14
CA LEU A 590 -14.05 -16.27 38.10
C LEU A 590 -13.77 -17.57 38.88
N PRO A 591 -13.96 -17.60 40.22
CA PRO A 591 -13.61 -18.75 41.06
C PRO A 591 -14.23 -20.09 40.63
N ASN A 592 -15.30 -20.08 39.82
CA ASN A 592 -16.06 -21.27 39.42
C ASN A 592 -16.00 -21.57 37.90
N MET A 593 -15.09 -20.95 37.14
CA MET A 593 -15.03 -21.10 35.67
C MET A 593 -14.40 -22.42 35.21
N PHE A 594 -13.74 -23.15 36.11
CA PHE A 594 -12.90 -24.32 35.81
C PHE A 594 -13.67 -25.62 35.46
N CYS A 595 -14.99 -25.62 35.33
CA CYS A 595 -15.77 -26.87 35.18
C CYS A 595 -16.65 -27.00 33.91
N LYS A 596 -16.66 -26.08 32.94
CA LYS A 596 -17.46 -26.28 31.70
C LYS A 596 -16.88 -25.60 30.46
N TYR A 597 -15.84 -26.17 29.85
CA TYR A 597 -15.56 -25.88 28.44
C TYR A 597 -16.43 -26.78 27.55
N LYS A 598 -17.37 -26.18 26.81
CA LYS A 598 -18.27 -26.93 25.89
C LYS A 598 -17.65 -27.18 24.51
N THR A 599 -16.54 -26.52 24.16
CA THR A 599 -15.90 -26.63 22.83
C THR A 599 -14.36 -26.53 22.89
N PHE A 600 -13.66 -27.10 21.90
CA PHE A 600 -12.20 -27.00 21.77
C PHE A 600 -11.69 -25.55 21.66
N ARG A 601 -12.44 -24.66 20.99
CA ARG A 601 -12.08 -23.23 20.87
C ARG A 601 -12.08 -22.51 22.23
N SER A 602 -13.01 -22.83 23.13
CA SER A 602 -13.06 -22.23 24.47
C SER A 602 -11.91 -22.67 25.38
N MET A 603 -11.32 -23.84 25.12
CA MET A 603 -10.13 -24.34 25.82
C MET A 603 -8.83 -23.75 25.22
N GLU A 604 -8.76 -23.51 23.90
CA GLU A 604 -7.60 -22.82 23.31
C GLU A 604 -7.39 -21.39 23.85
N GLN A 605 -8.47 -20.74 24.30
CA GLN A 605 -8.43 -19.39 24.88
C GLN A 605 -7.86 -19.35 26.31
N THR A 606 -7.68 -20.49 26.98
CA THR A 606 -7.18 -20.56 28.37
C THR A 606 -5.77 -21.13 28.50
N ILE A 607 -5.22 -21.65 27.39
CA ILE A 607 -3.87 -22.21 27.34
C ILE A 607 -2.85 -21.07 27.21
N VAL A 608 -1.83 -21.09 28.07
CA VAL A 608 -0.79 -20.05 28.11
C VAL A 608 0.59 -20.62 27.79
N PRO A 609 1.38 -19.94 26.93
CA PRO A 609 2.72 -20.37 26.60
C PRO A 609 3.68 -20.06 27.75
N PHE A 610 4.44 -21.05 28.20
CA PHE A 610 5.37 -20.91 29.31
C PHE A 610 6.83 -21.14 28.94
N GLN A 611 7.10 -21.76 27.80
CA GLN A 611 8.47 -22.01 27.35
C GLN A 611 8.58 -21.98 25.83
N VAL A 612 9.72 -21.48 25.37
CA VAL A 612 10.13 -21.44 23.95
C VAL A 612 11.42 -22.24 23.80
N VAL A 613 11.48 -23.12 22.79
CA VAL A 613 12.69 -23.87 22.42
C VAL A 613 13.06 -23.49 20.98
N PRO A 614 14.19 -22.78 20.76
CA PRO A 614 14.69 -22.49 19.42
C PRO A 614 15.06 -23.78 18.67
N LEU A 615 14.65 -23.89 17.41
CA LEU A 615 14.94 -25.05 16.56
C LEU A 615 15.94 -24.72 15.47
N PHE A 616 15.51 -23.88 14.53
CA PHE A 616 16.27 -23.59 13.34
C PHE A 616 16.37 -22.09 13.15
N ARG A 617 17.59 -21.62 12.91
CA ARG A 617 17.86 -20.30 12.37
C ARG A 617 18.01 -20.46 10.87
N GLY A 618 17.45 -19.56 10.09
CA GLY A 618 17.58 -19.60 8.63
C GLY A 618 19.04 -19.60 8.15
N GLY A 619 19.25 -19.69 6.85
CA GLY A 619 20.56 -19.86 6.26
C GLY A 619 20.55 -19.61 4.76
N THR A 620 21.66 -19.92 4.10
CA THR A 620 21.75 -19.77 2.65
C THR A 620 20.84 -20.76 1.94
N PHE A 621 19.88 -20.24 1.17
CA PHE A 621 18.94 -21.06 0.41
C PHE A 621 19.62 -21.62 -0.84
N ASP A 622 20.13 -22.85 -0.72
CA ASP A 622 20.78 -23.60 -1.80
C ASP A 622 20.45 -25.10 -1.71
N LYS A 623 21.08 -25.91 -2.58
CA LYS A 623 20.88 -27.37 -2.62
C LYS A 623 21.22 -28.09 -1.30
N ASN A 624 22.02 -27.48 -0.44
CA ASN A 624 22.44 -28.02 0.85
C ASN A 624 21.61 -27.44 2.01
N TYR A 625 20.64 -26.57 1.73
CA TYR A 625 19.84 -25.87 2.75
C TYR A 625 19.28 -26.84 3.80
N ASN A 626 18.62 -27.92 3.37
CA ASN A 626 18.04 -28.90 4.28
C ASN A 626 19.10 -29.74 5.03
N SER A 627 20.23 -30.07 4.39
CA SER A 627 21.30 -30.85 5.02
C SER A 627 22.05 -30.07 6.10
N ASN A 628 21.92 -28.75 6.14
CA ASN A 628 22.49 -27.91 7.20
C ASN A 628 21.73 -28.03 8.53
N TYR A 629 20.59 -28.72 8.54
CA TYR A 629 19.73 -28.86 9.72
C TYR A 629 19.59 -30.33 10.11
N THR A 630 19.99 -30.64 11.34
CA THR A 630 19.76 -31.96 11.94
C THR A 630 18.40 -32.01 12.64
N PRO A 631 17.69 -33.14 12.63
CA PRO A 631 16.47 -33.30 13.42
C PRO A 631 16.72 -32.95 14.90
N VAL A 632 15.82 -32.17 15.48
CA VAL A 632 15.88 -31.79 16.89
C VAL A 632 15.02 -32.76 17.70
N ALA A 633 15.64 -33.49 18.61
CA ALA A 633 14.95 -34.28 19.61
C ALA A 633 14.68 -33.40 20.84
N PHE A 634 13.44 -33.38 21.32
CA PHE A 634 13.10 -32.76 22.59
C PHE A 634 12.03 -33.58 23.30
N ASN A 635 12.07 -33.58 24.62
CA ASN A 635 10.98 -34.08 25.46
C ASN A 635 10.19 -32.88 25.96
N PRO A 636 8.85 -32.86 25.84
CA PRO A 636 8.03 -31.85 26.48
C PRO A 636 8.40 -31.74 27.97
N PRO A 637 8.81 -30.55 28.46
CA PRO A 637 9.15 -30.30 29.85
C PRO A 637 8.01 -30.66 30.78
N ARG A 638 8.33 -31.05 32.03
CA ARG A 638 7.33 -31.27 33.09
C ARG A 638 6.48 -30.01 33.25
N GLY A 639 5.15 -30.17 33.25
CA GLY A 639 4.19 -29.07 33.22
C GLY A 639 3.58 -28.78 31.85
N THR A 640 4.09 -29.41 30.77
CA THR A 640 3.41 -29.41 29.47
C THR A 640 2.19 -30.33 29.53
N ASN A 641 1.06 -29.80 29.99
CA ASN A 641 -0.13 -30.62 30.24
C ASN A 641 -1.06 -30.71 29.02
N ASN A 642 -0.96 -29.78 28.05
CA ASN A 642 -2.00 -29.61 27.03
C ASN A 642 -1.48 -29.64 25.58
N LYS A 643 -0.48 -28.81 25.21
CA LYS A 643 -0.12 -28.62 23.79
C LYS A 643 1.34 -28.25 23.56
N VAL A 644 1.83 -28.56 22.36
CA VAL A 644 3.06 -28.01 21.78
C VAL A 644 2.71 -27.37 20.44
N LYS A 645 3.19 -26.15 20.19
CA LYS A 645 3.01 -25.44 18.92
C LYS A 645 4.34 -25.22 18.23
N LEU A 646 4.36 -25.42 16.92
CA LEU A 646 5.45 -24.93 16.07
C LEU A 646 5.13 -23.50 15.64
N VAL A 647 6.04 -22.58 15.90
CA VAL A 647 5.98 -21.18 15.46
C VAL A 647 7.13 -20.94 14.51
N ALA A 648 6.84 -20.41 13.32
CA ALA A 648 7.83 -20.14 12.29
C ALA A 648 7.62 -18.74 11.70
N ILE A 649 8.69 -17.95 11.63
CA ILE A 649 8.76 -16.69 10.89
C ILE A 649 9.72 -16.92 9.72
N ILE A 650 9.22 -16.87 8.48
CA ILE A 650 9.96 -17.28 7.29
C ILE A 650 9.91 -16.17 6.24
N THR A 651 11.08 -15.71 5.77
CA THR A 651 11.19 -14.86 4.59
C THR A 651 12.34 -15.33 3.70
N GLY A 652 12.08 -15.47 2.39
CA GLY A 652 13.08 -15.78 1.37
C GLY A 652 13.60 -14.50 0.72
N HIS A 653 14.91 -14.44 0.42
CA HIS A 653 15.57 -13.27 -0.16
C HIS A 653 16.54 -13.68 -1.26
N GLY A 654 16.72 -12.78 -2.24
CA GLY A 654 17.63 -12.95 -3.37
C GLY A 654 16.99 -13.64 -4.57
N SER A 655 17.74 -13.71 -5.67
CA SER A 655 17.33 -14.34 -6.93
C SER A 655 18.49 -15.14 -7.51
N ASP A 656 18.28 -16.44 -7.71
CA ASP A 656 19.19 -17.38 -8.36
C ASP A 656 18.76 -17.68 -9.81
N ASN A 657 19.37 -18.69 -10.45
CA ASN A 657 19.01 -19.08 -11.82
C ASN A 657 17.58 -19.63 -11.95
N ASN A 658 16.87 -19.85 -10.83
CA ASN A 658 15.47 -20.24 -10.76
C ASN A 658 14.58 -19.12 -10.16
N ASN A 659 15.12 -17.90 -10.04
CA ASN A 659 14.47 -16.75 -9.44
C ASN A 659 14.14 -16.92 -7.93
N CYS A 660 14.87 -17.78 -7.22
CA CYS A 660 14.72 -18.03 -5.78
C CYS A 660 15.69 -17.22 -4.92
N ALA A 661 15.36 -16.85 -3.68
CA ALA A 661 14.20 -17.26 -2.87
C ALA A 661 13.15 -16.16 -2.66
N GLU A 662 13.30 -15.00 -3.29
CA GLU A 662 12.36 -13.89 -3.14
C GLU A 662 11.11 -14.06 -4.01
N PHE A 663 11.28 -14.51 -5.26
CA PHE A 663 10.21 -14.50 -6.25
C PHE A 663 9.66 -15.88 -6.60
N CYS A 664 10.44 -16.94 -6.36
CA CYS A 664 9.97 -18.30 -6.59
C CYS A 664 9.04 -18.76 -5.45
N VAL A 665 8.05 -19.58 -5.81
CA VAL A 665 7.17 -20.20 -4.81
C VAL A 665 7.88 -21.38 -4.16
N THR A 666 8.08 -21.31 -2.84
CA THR A 666 8.63 -22.41 -2.04
C THR A 666 7.56 -22.99 -1.11
N SER A 667 7.68 -24.28 -0.80
CA SER A 667 6.87 -24.93 0.24
C SER A 667 7.75 -25.40 1.39
N HIS A 668 7.36 -25.11 2.64
CA HIS A 668 8.14 -25.49 3.82
C HIS A 668 7.46 -26.62 4.59
N HIS A 669 8.17 -27.74 4.77
CA HIS A 669 7.64 -28.96 5.37
C HIS A 669 8.32 -29.24 6.70
N PHE A 670 7.55 -29.21 7.78
CA PHE A 670 8.05 -29.57 9.12
C PHE A 670 7.51 -30.94 9.50
N VAL A 671 8.40 -31.91 9.72
CA VAL A 671 8.03 -33.30 10.05
C VAL A 671 8.31 -33.58 11.52
N VAL A 672 7.30 -34.10 12.24
CA VAL A 672 7.42 -34.50 13.64
C VAL A 672 7.34 -36.03 13.73
N ASN A 673 8.29 -36.66 14.44
CA ASN A 673 8.36 -38.11 14.65
C ASN A 673 8.29 -38.94 13.35
N ASN A 674 8.85 -38.43 12.24
CA ASN A 674 8.85 -39.07 10.92
C ASN A 674 7.46 -39.46 10.39
N LYS A 675 6.38 -38.82 10.85
CA LYS A 675 5.01 -39.11 10.41
C LYS A 675 4.45 -37.96 9.56
N GLN A 676 4.04 -38.28 8.33
CA GLN A 676 3.41 -37.32 7.42
C GLN A 676 2.11 -36.72 7.97
N SER A 677 1.39 -37.44 8.84
CA SER A 677 0.18 -36.95 9.52
C SER A 677 0.45 -35.74 10.43
N TYR A 678 1.71 -35.45 10.75
CA TYR A 678 2.12 -34.29 11.54
C TYR A 678 2.92 -33.27 10.71
N THR A 679 2.84 -33.37 9.37
CA THR A 679 3.48 -32.41 8.47
C THR A 679 2.63 -31.15 8.35
N ARG A 680 3.23 -30.00 8.65
CA ARG A 680 2.65 -28.69 8.33
C ARG A 680 3.36 -28.11 7.12
N VAL A 681 2.59 -27.82 6.07
CA VAL A 681 3.05 -27.15 4.86
C VAL A 681 2.66 -25.68 4.95
N PHE A 682 3.65 -24.80 4.83
CA PHE A 682 3.46 -23.36 4.69
C PHE A 682 3.72 -22.95 3.25
#